data_AF-A0A8B8CFM8-F1
#
_entry.id   AF-A0A8B8CFM8-F1
#
_cell.length_a   1.000
_cell.length_b   1.000
_cell.length_c   1.000
_cell.angle_alpha   90.00
_cell.angle_beta   90.00
_cell.angle_gamma   90.00
#
_symmetry.space_group_name_H-M   'P 1'
#
loop_
_entity.id
_entity.type
_entity.pdbx_description
1 polymer ?
#
loop_
_entity_poly.entity_id
_entity_poly.type
_entity_poly.pdbx_seq_one_letter_code
_entity_poly.pdbx_strand_id
1 'polypeptide(L)'
;MTMNAENIDPNISTTPRVARVNMVEGVGARVVRGPDWKWGKQDGGEGHVGTVRNFESPEEVVVVWDNGTAANYRCAGAFDLRIVDSAPTGIKHDGTMCDTCRQQPIFGIRWKCAECSNYDLCSVCYHGDKHNLRHRFYRITTPGSDKCSVEPRRKSKKITARGIFPGARVVRGVDWQWEDQDGGNGRRGKVTEIQDWSAASPRSAAYVLWDNASKNLYRVGFEGMADLKVVNDAKGGSFYRDHLPLLGEQGPGSRSGPGGLAIGDQVNVDLELEIVQSLQHGHGGWTDGMFECLGTTGTVVGIDEDHDIVVSYPSGNRWTFNPAVLTKVHTPSAAPSTSNEATPPVAPTAQFTVGDLVQICNDPEKIKLLQRGHGEWAEAMMPTLGKIGRVQQIYHDSDLKVEVCGTSWTYNPSAVTKVASSDGAAIGNSSGERLSALLKKLFETHVTGDANEELVKAAANGDYVKVEDLLSRPDNDANGMFAGHTALQAASQNGHTDVIKILMKHDVDFEIEDKDGDRAVHHAAFGDEPSVIEQLQRGGCDLNARNKRRQTPLHIGVNKGHIGVVKTLLDLGCHPSLQDSEGDTPLHDAISKKRDDMISLLLEHHADLTITNNNGFNSLHHAALRGNPSAMRILLSKIPRPWIVDEKKDDGYTALHLAALNNHVEVAELLVHQGKANMDLQNVNLQTALHLAVERQHTQIVRLLVREGCNMNIPDKDGDTPLHEALRHHTLSQLRQLQDMQDVGKLLMGLGTPGADKKSSASIACFLAANGADLNIKNKKGQTPLDLCPDPNLCKALAKCHKERHSPNGTASNTVILRNDQESLEECMVCSDLKRDTLFGPCGHIATCSLCSPRVKKCLMCKEQVQSRSKIEECVVCSDKKASTLFLPCGHMCACDGCGQLMKKCVQCRSSIEKTVPFIVCCGGTPPPAPQPPGIMNNGSRDNTKDIQKLQQQLQDIKDQTSCPVCMDRLKNMIFLCGHGTCQMCGDRMAECPICRKAVEKRILLY
;
A
#
# COMPACT_ATOMS: atom_id res chain seq x y z
N MET A 1 67.10 -0.86 35.48
CA MET A 1 66.26 -1.10 36.67
C MET A 1 64.92 -1.65 36.18
N THR A 2 64.82 -3.00 36.13
CA THR A 2 63.74 -3.86 36.71
C THR A 2 62.33 -3.24 36.81
N MET A 3 61.21 -3.82 36.36
CA MET A 3 60.69 -5.21 36.28
C MET A 3 59.42 -5.19 35.38
N ASN A 4 58.77 -6.24 34.87
CA ASN A 4 58.97 -7.67 34.63
C ASN A 4 57.84 -8.11 33.68
N ALA A 5 58.07 -9.20 32.95
CA ALA A 5 57.11 -9.89 32.09
C ALA A 5 56.26 -10.93 32.86
N GLU A 6 55.32 -11.54 32.12
CA GLU A 6 54.57 -12.81 32.35
C GLU A 6 53.14 -12.73 32.93
N ASN A 7 52.12 -12.89 32.07
CA ASN A 7 51.53 -14.22 31.78
C ASN A 7 50.37 -14.10 30.76
N ILE A 8 50.44 -14.93 29.70
CA ILE A 8 49.35 -15.24 28.76
C ILE A 8 49.04 -16.73 28.96
N ASP A 9 47.76 -17.09 29.07
CA ASP A 9 47.22 -18.31 28.45
C ASP A 9 45.69 -18.15 28.23
N PRO A 10 45.09 -18.87 27.25
CA PRO A 10 44.06 -18.34 26.36
C PRO A 10 42.80 -19.20 26.41
N ASN A 11 41.64 -18.63 26.74
CA ASN A 11 40.36 -19.29 26.49
C ASN A 11 39.17 -18.36 26.68
N ILE A 12 38.76 -17.63 25.64
CA ILE A 12 37.35 -17.24 25.49
C ILE A 12 36.99 -17.30 24.00
N SER A 13 36.16 -18.31 23.67
CA SER A 13 35.50 -18.46 22.39
C SER A 13 34.58 -17.28 22.10
N THR A 14 34.70 -16.74 20.89
CA THR A 14 33.79 -15.75 20.32
C THR A 14 32.38 -16.33 20.13
N THR A 15 31.42 -15.90 20.95
CA THR A 15 29.98 -15.99 20.65
C THR A 15 29.49 -14.64 20.12
N PRO A 16 28.61 -14.63 19.09
CA PRO A 16 28.13 -13.40 18.49
C PRO A 16 27.17 -12.70 19.46
N ARG A 17 27.43 -11.40 19.71
CA ARG A 17 26.54 -10.51 20.46
C ARG A 17 25.16 -10.47 19.79
N VAL A 18 24.20 -11.14 20.41
CA VAL A 18 22.77 -10.87 20.21
C VAL A 18 22.51 -9.45 20.72
N ALA A 19 22.01 -8.60 19.83
CA ALA A 19 21.72 -7.20 20.12
C ALA A 19 20.63 -7.08 21.19
N ARG A 20 20.91 -6.26 22.22
CA ARG A 20 19.93 -5.78 23.18
C ARG A 20 18.90 -4.92 22.43
N VAL A 21 17.65 -5.38 22.32
CA VAL A 21 16.52 -4.58 21.84
C VAL A 21 15.61 -4.33 23.04
N ASN A 22 15.60 -3.09 23.54
CA ASN A 22 14.55 -2.54 24.41
C ASN A 22 14.69 -1.00 24.41
N MET A 23 13.57 -0.28 24.19
CA MET A 23 13.37 1.18 24.37
C MET A 23 13.89 2.23 23.34
N VAL A 24 14.15 1.89 22.06
CA VAL A 24 14.63 2.88 21.04
C VAL A 24 13.58 3.28 19.98
N GLU A 25 12.32 2.83 20.09
CA GLU A 25 11.38 2.77 18.96
C GLU A 25 10.75 4.09 18.44
N GLY A 26 11.14 5.27 18.94
CA GLY A 26 10.51 6.55 18.57
C GLY A 26 11.43 7.63 17.99
N VAL A 27 12.74 7.43 17.96
CA VAL A 27 13.69 8.46 17.51
C VAL A 27 13.50 8.76 16.03
N GLY A 28 13.33 10.04 15.70
CA GLY A 28 13.03 10.52 14.35
C GLY A 28 11.55 10.73 14.04
N ALA A 29 10.64 10.32 14.92
CA ALA A 29 9.21 10.53 14.72
C ALA A 29 8.89 12.02 14.55
N ARG A 30 7.98 12.33 13.62
CA ARG A 30 7.50 13.69 13.37
C ARG A 30 6.23 13.91 14.18
N VAL A 31 6.24 14.94 15.03
CA VAL A 31 5.25 15.13 16.10
C VAL A 31 4.63 16.53 16.07
N VAL A 32 3.45 16.64 16.68
CA VAL A 32 2.72 17.91 16.95
C VAL A 32 2.25 17.91 18.41
N ARG A 33 1.76 19.05 18.90
CA ARG A 33 1.20 19.14 20.26
C ARG A 33 0.11 18.11 20.58
N GLY A 34 0.20 17.53 21.77
CA GLY A 34 -0.68 16.54 22.37
C GLY A 34 -1.85 17.14 23.15
N PRO A 35 -2.70 16.31 23.76
CA PRO A 35 -3.86 16.75 24.53
C PRO A 35 -3.48 17.54 25.78
N ASP A 36 -2.39 17.16 26.45
CA ASP A 36 -1.99 17.74 27.74
C ASP A 36 -1.01 18.92 27.59
N TRP A 37 -0.89 19.45 26.36
CA TRP A 37 0.02 20.54 26.03
C TRP A 37 -0.31 21.81 26.81
N LYS A 38 0.65 22.24 27.64
CA LYS A 38 0.56 23.47 28.44
C LYS A 38 1.66 24.50 28.13
N TRP A 39 2.43 24.27 27.07
CA TRP A 39 3.68 24.97 26.80
C TRP A 39 3.54 26.16 25.83
N GLY A 40 2.34 26.77 25.79
CA GLY A 40 2.06 27.95 24.96
C GLY A 40 2.32 27.71 23.47
N LYS A 41 3.23 28.51 22.89
CA LYS A 41 3.63 28.47 21.47
C LYS A 41 5.08 28.01 21.26
N GLN A 42 5.65 27.21 22.18
CA GLN A 42 7.00 26.67 21.99
C GLN A 42 7.16 25.89 20.66
N ASP A 43 6.12 25.17 20.26
CA ASP A 43 6.03 24.46 18.97
C ASP A 43 5.81 25.39 17.76
N GLY A 44 5.47 26.67 17.96
CA GLY A 44 5.08 27.62 16.91
C GLY A 44 3.56 27.79 16.74
N GLY A 45 2.75 27.00 17.45
CA GLY A 45 1.29 27.02 17.35
C GLY A 45 0.71 25.68 16.88
N GLU A 46 -0.59 25.47 17.07
CA GLU A 46 -1.25 24.22 16.72
C GLU A 46 -1.03 23.84 15.23
N GLY A 47 -0.62 22.59 15.01
CA GLY A 47 -0.28 22.06 13.69
C GLY A 47 1.19 22.23 13.28
N HIS A 48 2.02 22.92 14.06
CA HIS A 48 3.46 22.98 13.79
C HIS A 48 4.15 21.67 14.16
N VAL A 49 5.08 21.24 13.30
CA VAL A 49 5.74 19.94 13.38
C VAL A 49 7.12 20.06 14.03
N GLY A 50 7.53 19.01 14.75
CA GLY A 50 8.88 18.83 15.30
C GLY A 50 9.38 17.41 15.11
N THR A 51 10.68 17.20 15.37
CA THR A 51 11.36 15.90 15.35
C THR A 51 11.64 15.43 16.76
N VAL A 52 11.28 14.19 17.07
CA VAL A 52 11.77 13.50 18.29
C VAL A 52 13.26 13.22 18.13
N ARG A 53 14.08 13.90 18.94
CA ARG A 53 15.54 13.79 18.88
C ARG A 53 16.05 12.56 19.64
N ASN A 54 15.61 12.42 20.88
CA ASN A 54 15.99 11.33 21.78
C ASN A 54 15.02 11.29 22.97
N PHE A 55 15.07 10.20 23.73
CA PHE A 55 14.35 10.06 25.00
C PHE A 55 15.35 10.25 26.14
N GLU A 56 15.05 11.10 27.10
CA GLU A 56 15.84 11.21 28.35
C GLU A 56 15.46 10.08 29.31
N SER A 57 14.18 9.71 29.30
CA SER A 57 13.64 8.60 30.07
C SER A 57 12.40 8.02 29.36
N PRO A 58 11.80 6.93 29.85
CA PRO A 58 10.52 6.42 29.34
C PRO A 58 9.36 7.41 29.49
N GLU A 59 9.49 8.43 30.34
CA GLU A 59 8.45 9.41 30.66
C GLU A 59 8.73 10.79 30.04
N GLU A 60 9.95 11.04 29.55
CA GLU A 60 10.42 12.33 29.06
C GLU A 60 11.17 12.22 27.73
N VAL A 61 10.76 13.05 26.76
CA VAL A 61 11.27 13.05 25.40
C VAL A 61 11.73 14.44 24.96
N VAL A 62 12.85 14.49 24.24
CA VAL A 62 13.39 15.72 23.67
C VAL A 62 12.88 15.89 22.24
N VAL A 63 12.27 17.04 21.95
CA VAL A 63 11.82 17.41 20.61
C VAL A 63 12.54 18.65 20.14
N VAL A 64 13.03 18.61 18.89
CA VAL A 64 13.48 19.79 18.16
C VAL A 64 12.38 20.19 17.20
N TRP A 65 11.69 21.28 17.50
CA TRP A 65 10.66 21.85 16.63
C TRP A 65 11.28 22.41 15.35
N ASP A 66 10.51 22.40 14.27
CA ASP A 66 10.98 22.93 12.98
C ASP A 66 11.36 24.41 13.05
N ASN A 67 10.80 25.16 14.01
CA ASN A 67 11.18 26.55 14.32
C ASN A 67 12.54 26.68 15.04
N GLY A 68 13.21 25.57 15.33
CA GLY A 68 14.51 25.47 15.99
C GLY A 68 14.46 25.44 17.52
N THR A 69 13.29 25.50 18.14
CA THR A 69 13.15 25.36 19.60
C THR A 69 13.37 23.90 19.99
N ALA A 70 14.34 23.63 20.86
CA ALA A 70 14.56 22.32 21.45
C ALA A 70 14.07 22.34 22.91
N ALA A 71 13.24 21.38 23.30
CA ALA A 71 12.69 21.28 24.65
C ALA A 71 12.27 19.84 24.99
N ASN A 72 12.11 19.61 26.29
CA ASN A 72 11.67 18.32 26.83
C ASN A 72 10.16 18.32 27.08
N TYR A 73 9.52 17.18 26.84
CA TYR A 73 8.08 17.00 26.90
C TYR A 73 7.72 15.67 27.56
N ARG A 74 6.52 15.61 28.16
CA ARG A 74 6.02 14.41 28.83
C ARG A 74 5.43 13.44 27.82
N CYS A 75 5.81 12.16 27.93
CA CYS A 75 5.29 11.05 27.13
C CYS A 75 4.76 9.88 27.98
N ALA A 76 4.63 10.04 29.30
CA ALA A 76 3.94 9.10 30.18
C ALA A 76 3.12 9.84 31.23
N GLY A 77 1.96 9.28 31.58
CA GLY A 77 0.99 9.89 32.51
C GLY A 77 0.24 11.08 31.90
N ALA A 78 0.98 12.11 31.47
CA ALA A 78 0.50 13.20 30.64
C ALA A 78 1.19 13.16 29.27
N PHE A 79 0.45 13.43 28.21
CA PHE A 79 0.92 13.32 26.83
C PHE A 79 0.95 14.68 26.15
N ASP A 80 2.14 15.24 26.09
CA ASP A 80 2.36 16.55 25.47
C ASP A 80 2.45 16.46 23.94
N LEU A 81 2.50 15.28 23.34
CA LEU A 81 2.81 15.09 21.91
C LEU A 81 1.93 14.03 21.24
N ARG A 82 1.63 14.24 19.95
CA ARG A 82 1.00 13.31 19.01
C ARG A 82 1.94 12.98 17.87
N ILE A 83 1.95 11.72 17.43
CA ILE A 83 2.76 11.27 16.30
C ILE A 83 1.99 11.56 14.99
N VAL A 84 2.52 12.47 14.17
CA VAL A 84 1.98 12.75 12.82
C VAL A 84 2.50 11.73 11.82
N ASP A 85 3.80 11.44 11.87
CA ASP A 85 4.43 10.47 10.99
C ASP A 85 5.59 9.76 11.69
N SER A 86 5.51 8.44 11.79
CA SER A 86 6.57 7.58 12.32
C SER A 86 7.39 6.92 11.23
N ALA A 87 7.11 7.11 9.94
CA ALA A 87 7.93 6.51 8.89
C ALA A 87 9.42 6.89 8.94
N PRO A 88 9.83 8.11 9.37
CA PRO A 88 11.24 8.43 9.54
C PRO A 88 11.98 7.59 10.60
N THR A 89 11.27 6.94 11.54
CA THR A 89 11.90 6.01 12.50
C THR A 89 12.27 4.68 11.85
N GLY A 90 11.76 4.41 10.64
CA GLY A 90 11.92 3.15 9.92
C GLY A 90 10.98 2.03 10.35
N ILE A 91 10.05 2.31 11.27
CA ILE A 91 9.02 1.34 11.65
C ILE A 91 8.13 1.00 10.44
N LYS A 92 7.82 -0.29 10.29
CA LYS A 92 7.09 -0.79 9.13
C LYS A 92 6.27 -2.03 9.47
N HIS A 93 5.18 -2.23 8.74
CA HIS A 93 4.32 -3.40 8.88
C HIS A 93 4.59 -4.37 7.72
N ASP A 94 5.52 -5.32 7.92
CA ASP A 94 5.85 -6.32 6.92
C ASP A 94 4.61 -7.17 6.55
N GLY A 95 4.50 -7.57 5.28
CA GLY A 95 3.33 -8.28 4.75
C GLY A 95 2.09 -7.42 4.50
N THR A 96 2.16 -6.09 4.69
CA THR A 96 1.06 -5.16 4.40
C THR A 96 1.36 -4.27 3.20
N MET A 97 0.31 -3.80 2.52
CA MET A 97 0.42 -2.87 1.39
C MET A 97 -0.63 -1.78 1.56
N CYS A 98 -0.27 -0.52 1.28
CA CYS A 98 -1.29 0.51 1.14
C CYS A 98 -2.05 0.32 -0.17
N ASP A 99 -3.36 0.08 -0.10
CA ASP A 99 -4.19 -0.20 -1.27
C ASP A 99 -4.37 0.99 -2.22
N THR A 100 -4.04 2.21 -1.77
CA THR A 100 -4.10 3.41 -2.61
C THR A 100 -2.77 3.71 -3.31
N CYS A 101 -1.68 3.93 -2.55
CA CYS A 101 -0.40 4.33 -3.15
C CYS A 101 0.55 3.16 -3.44
N ARG A 102 0.13 1.91 -3.12
CA ARG A 102 0.92 0.69 -3.29
C ARG A 102 2.25 0.65 -2.51
N GLN A 103 2.41 1.52 -1.50
CA GLN A 103 3.55 1.44 -0.59
C GLN A 103 3.56 0.06 0.09
N GLN A 104 4.67 -0.67 -0.04
CA GLN A 104 4.85 -2.00 0.54
C GLN A 104 6.31 -2.18 0.99
N PRO A 105 6.54 -2.54 2.27
CA PRO A 105 5.56 -2.57 3.36
C PRO A 105 5.05 -1.16 3.72
N ILE A 106 3.94 -1.06 4.45
CA ILE A 106 3.48 0.24 4.98
C ILE A 106 4.50 0.71 6.03
N PHE A 107 5.12 1.87 5.81
CA PHE A 107 6.01 2.52 6.77
C PHE A 107 5.24 3.52 7.65
N GLY A 108 5.59 3.55 8.93
CA GLY A 108 4.88 4.33 9.95
C GLY A 108 3.56 3.68 10.38
N ILE A 109 2.59 4.50 10.77
CA ILE A 109 1.28 4.04 11.25
C ILE A 109 0.49 3.36 10.12
N ARG A 110 -0.06 2.18 10.41
CA ARG A 110 -0.99 1.45 9.54
C ARG A 110 -2.44 1.80 9.88
N TRP A 111 -3.23 2.09 8.85
CA TRP A 111 -4.64 2.42 8.96
C TRP A 111 -5.48 1.37 8.24
N LYS A 112 -6.04 0.43 8.98
CA LYS A 112 -6.85 -0.66 8.43
C LYS A 112 -8.33 -0.26 8.38
N CYS A 113 -9.00 -0.36 7.24
CA CYS A 113 -10.45 -0.13 7.19
C CYS A 113 -11.17 -1.18 8.05
N ALA A 114 -12.08 -0.73 8.92
CA ALA A 114 -12.90 -1.64 9.74
C ALA A 114 -14.08 -2.23 8.95
N GLU A 115 -14.49 -1.56 7.88
CA GLU A 115 -15.70 -1.90 7.11
C GLU A 115 -15.39 -2.68 5.82
N CYS A 116 -14.13 -2.72 5.39
CA CYS A 116 -13.71 -3.41 4.19
C CYS A 116 -12.80 -4.60 4.51
N SER A 117 -13.05 -5.72 3.84
CA SER A 117 -12.21 -6.92 3.93
C SER A 117 -10.82 -6.63 3.39
N ASN A 118 -9.83 -6.70 4.28
CA ASN A 118 -8.41 -6.59 3.97
C ASN A 118 -7.97 -5.32 3.22
N TYR A 119 -8.50 -4.16 3.62
CA TYR A 119 -8.11 -2.87 3.06
C TYR A 119 -7.27 -2.05 4.05
N ASP A 120 -6.13 -1.53 3.62
CA ASP A 120 -5.12 -0.86 4.44
C ASP A 120 -4.58 0.41 3.77
N LEU A 121 -4.34 1.46 4.57
CA LEU A 121 -3.78 2.74 4.13
C LEU A 121 -2.52 3.08 4.94
N CYS A 122 -1.55 3.75 4.29
CA CYS A 122 -0.48 4.46 4.99
C CYS A 122 -0.95 5.84 5.46
N SER A 123 -0.22 6.48 6.39
CA SER A 123 -0.58 7.80 6.93
C SER A 123 -0.78 8.88 5.86
N VAL A 124 0.02 8.87 4.80
CA VAL A 124 -0.10 9.83 3.69
C VAL A 124 -1.46 9.68 2.99
N CYS A 125 -1.89 8.46 2.68
CA CYS A 125 -3.18 8.21 2.04
C CYS A 125 -4.35 8.41 3.01
N TYR A 126 -4.19 8.02 4.27
CA TYR A 126 -5.22 8.18 5.29
C TYR A 126 -5.55 9.66 5.54
N HIS A 127 -4.53 10.49 5.74
CA HIS A 127 -4.69 11.94 5.91
C HIS A 127 -4.92 12.68 4.59
N GLY A 128 -4.58 12.07 3.45
CA GLY A 128 -4.88 12.56 2.10
C GLY A 128 -6.28 12.22 1.58
N ASP A 129 -7.21 11.90 2.48
CA ASP A 129 -8.64 11.62 2.20
C ASP A 129 -8.87 10.53 1.16
N LYS A 130 -7.97 9.53 1.12
CA LYS A 130 -8.12 8.36 0.27
C LYS A 130 -9.04 7.34 0.95
N HIS A 131 -9.76 6.55 0.14
CA HIS A 131 -10.84 5.66 0.60
C HIS A 131 -12.05 6.43 1.18
N ASN A 132 -13.14 5.72 1.45
CA ASN A 132 -14.37 6.31 1.99
C ASN A 132 -14.11 6.99 3.35
N LEU A 133 -14.54 8.26 3.47
CA LEU A 133 -14.40 9.06 4.69
C LEU A 133 -15.46 8.72 5.75
N ARG A 134 -16.53 8.04 5.36
CA ARG A 134 -17.55 7.52 6.29
C ARG A 134 -17.11 6.23 6.97
N HIS A 135 -16.17 5.50 6.38
CA HIS A 135 -15.69 4.26 6.98
C HIS A 135 -14.83 4.54 8.21
N ARG A 136 -15.04 3.74 9.25
CA ARG A 136 -14.15 3.67 10.41
C ARG A 136 -12.86 2.93 10.06
N PHE A 137 -11.80 3.31 10.75
CA PHE A 137 -10.50 2.69 10.60
C PHE A 137 -10.00 2.17 11.95
N TYR A 138 -9.19 1.12 11.92
CA TYR A 138 -8.33 0.73 12.99
C TYR A 138 -6.95 1.34 12.76
N ARG A 139 -6.51 2.13 13.72
CA ARG A 139 -5.14 2.60 13.84
C ARG A 139 -4.29 1.51 14.48
N ILE A 140 -3.21 1.14 13.81
CA ILE A 140 -2.20 0.19 14.29
C ILE A 140 -0.86 0.94 14.25
N THR A 141 -0.40 1.40 15.41
CA THR A 141 0.73 2.35 15.51
C THR A 141 2.08 1.68 15.26
N THR A 142 2.26 0.47 15.79
CA THR A 142 3.48 -0.34 15.68
C THR A 142 3.13 -1.80 15.35
N PRO A 143 4.04 -2.59 14.75
CA PRO A 143 3.85 -4.03 14.63
C PRO A 143 3.64 -4.66 16.03
N GLY A 144 2.55 -5.42 16.19
CA GLY A 144 2.17 -5.99 17.49
C GLY A 144 1.30 -5.10 18.38
N SER A 145 1.06 -3.83 18.02
CA SER A 145 0.09 -3.00 18.75
C SER A 145 -1.37 -3.42 18.50
N ASP A 146 -2.20 -3.22 19.52
CA ASP A 146 -3.65 -3.44 19.42
C ASP A 146 -4.30 -2.51 18.38
N LYS A 147 -5.36 -3.02 17.76
CA LYS A 147 -6.17 -2.26 16.81
C LYS A 147 -7.02 -1.24 17.57
N CYS A 148 -6.67 0.04 17.47
CA CYS A 148 -7.45 1.12 18.05
C CYS A 148 -8.48 1.65 17.03
N SER A 149 -9.78 1.46 17.29
CA SER A 149 -10.83 2.00 16.42
C SER A 149 -10.84 3.53 16.49
N VAL A 150 -10.84 4.21 15.33
CA VAL A 150 -10.97 5.66 15.23
C VAL A 150 -12.28 6.05 14.53
N GLU A 151 -12.81 7.20 14.92
CA GLU A 151 -14.05 7.76 14.36
C GLU A 151 -13.95 8.01 12.85
N PRO A 152 -15.08 7.99 12.12
CA PRO A 152 -15.10 8.32 10.71
C PRO A 152 -14.47 9.69 10.42
N ARG A 153 -13.59 9.71 9.42
CA ARG A 153 -12.88 10.91 8.98
C ARG A 153 -13.82 12.05 8.60
N ARG A 154 -15.01 11.77 8.06
CA ARG A 154 -16.01 12.79 7.67
C ARG A 154 -16.45 13.71 8.81
N LYS A 155 -16.52 13.20 10.05
CA LYS A 155 -16.99 13.96 11.22
C LYS A 155 -15.84 14.46 12.10
N SER A 156 -14.61 14.20 11.70
CA SER A 156 -13.42 14.41 12.54
C SER A 156 -12.70 15.70 12.18
N LYS A 157 -12.17 16.41 13.18
CA LYS A 157 -11.47 17.68 12.97
C LYS A 157 -10.16 17.47 12.22
N LYS A 158 -9.98 18.19 11.12
CA LYS A 158 -8.78 18.15 10.28
C LYS A 158 -8.04 19.49 10.37
N ILE A 159 -6.76 19.44 10.67
CA ILE A 159 -5.89 20.63 10.80
C ILE A 159 -4.72 20.56 9.83
N THR A 160 -4.08 21.69 9.54
CA THR A 160 -2.97 21.77 8.58
C THR A 160 -1.63 21.66 9.29
N ALA A 161 -0.75 20.78 8.80
CA ALA A 161 0.65 20.70 9.26
C ALA A 161 1.44 21.91 8.77
N ARG A 162 2.33 22.44 9.62
CA ARG A 162 3.21 23.57 9.32
C ARG A 162 4.63 23.31 9.77
N GLY A 163 5.62 23.72 8.98
CA GLY A 163 7.03 23.50 9.29
C GLY A 163 7.90 23.42 8.04
N ILE A 164 8.87 22.51 8.07
CA ILE A 164 9.81 22.22 6.99
C ILE A 164 9.11 21.35 5.95
N PHE A 165 8.50 22.00 4.97
CA PHE A 165 7.77 21.41 3.84
C PHE A 165 8.12 22.17 2.54
N PRO A 166 7.75 21.66 1.35
CA PRO A 166 8.02 22.34 0.09
C PRO A 166 7.53 23.79 0.10
N GLY A 167 8.44 24.72 -0.18
CA GLY A 167 8.19 26.16 -0.13
C GLY A 167 8.68 26.85 1.16
N ALA A 168 9.04 26.12 2.21
CA ALA A 168 9.53 26.70 3.46
C ALA A 168 10.88 27.40 3.24
N ARG A 169 11.09 28.52 3.96
CA ARG A 169 12.41 29.18 4.04
C ARG A 169 13.14 28.67 5.27
N VAL A 170 14.36 28.20 5.07
CA VAL A 170 15.16 27.52 6.11
C VAL A 170 16.56 28.12 6.23
N VAL A 171 17.17 27.91 7.38
CA VAL A 171 18.59 28.10 7.69
C VAL A 171 19.14 26.80 8.28
N ARG A 172 20.45 26.70 8.47
CA ARG A 172 21.04 25.56 9.19
C ARG A 172 20.43 25.39 10.60
N GLY A 173 20.15 24.14 10.94
CA GLY A 173 19.58 23.69 12.21
C GLY A 173 20.65 23.30 13.24
N VAL A 174 20.21 22.67 14.32
CA VAL A 174 21.09 22.34 15.46
C VAL A 174 22.07 21.21 15.16
N ASP A 175 21.73 20.29 14.26
CA ASP A 175 22.57 19.13 13.89
C ASP A 175 23.40 19.34 12.63
N TRP A 176 23.52 20.58 12.19
CA TRP A 176 24.24 20.90 10.97
C TRP A 176 25.71 20.49 11.04
N GLN A 177 26.12 19.63 10.10
CA GLN A 177 27.49 19.11 9.98
C GLN A 177 28.01 19.21 8.54
N TRP A 178 27.44 20.11 7.73
CA TRP A 178 27.61 20.16 6.28
C TRP A 178 28.48 21.35 5.82
N GLU A 179 29.46 21.73 6.64
CA GLU A 179 30.35 22.87 6.38
C GLU A 179 29.57 24.14 6.02
N ASP A 180 30.07 24.97 5.12
CA ASP A 180 29.37 26.16 4.61
C ASP A 180 28.67 25.91 3.27
N GLN A 181 28.08 24.72 3.09
CA GLN A 181 27.28 24.43 1.90
C GLN A 181 26.14 25.43 1.72
N ASP A 182 25.53 25.92 2.81
CA ASP A 182 24.52 26.98 2.81
C ASP A 182 25.09 28.39 2.53
N GLY A 183 26.42 28.54 2.42
CA GLY A 183 27.10 29.82 2.25
C GLY A 183 27.41 30.54 3.56
N GLY A 184 27.34 29.85 4.70
CA GLY A 184 27.68 30.36 6.02
C GLY A 184 26.45 30.47 6.94
N ASN A 185 26.70 30.42 8.26
CA ASN A 185 25.62 30.39 9.25
C ASN A 185 24.66 31.58 9.12
N GLY A 186 23.36 31.30 9.10
CA GLY A 186 22.30 32.28 8.93
C GLY A 186 21.92 32.60 7.47
N ARG A 187 22.64 32.04 6.49
CA ARG A 187 22.19 32.07 5.08
C ARG A 187 20.94 31.22 4.90
N ARG A 188 20.08 31.69 4.00
CA ARG A 188 18.74 31.13 3.80
C ARG A 188 18.70 30.26 2.57
N GLY A 189 17.86 29.25 2.62
CA GLY A 189 17.48 28.42 1.48
C GLY A 189 15.98 28.23 1.42
N LYS A 190 15.54 27.58 0.36
CA LYS A 190 14.15 27.20 0.12
C LYS A 190 14.09 25.68 -0.01
N VAL A 191 13.23 25.07 0.80
CA VAL A 191 12.91 23.64 0.67
C VAL A 191 12.14 23.45 -0.64
N THR A 192 12.64 22.59 -1.53
CA THR A 192 11.94 22.26 -2.77
C THR A 192 11.06 21.03 -2.59
N GLU A 193 11.56 20.04 -1.85
CA GLU A 193 10.99 18.69 -1.80
C GLU A 193 11.28 18.04 -0.44
N ILE A 194 10.38 17.16 0.01
CA ILE A 194 10.64 16.20 1.09
C ILE A 194 10.92 14.86 0.44
N GLN A 195 12.04 14.25 0.83
CA GLN A 195 12.55 13.02 0.23
C GLN A 195 12.91 12.02 1.34
N ASP A 196 13.23 10.80 0.92
CA ASP A 196 13.70 9.74 1.79
C ASP A 196 15.21 9.89 1.98
N TRP A 197 15.71 9.96 3.22
CA TRP A 197 17.15 9.90 3.46
C TRP A 197 17.70 8.52 3.06
N SER A 198 16.93 7.48 3.33
CA SER A 198 17.21 6.10 2.91
C SER A 198 15.90 5.34 2.68
N ALA A 199 15.96 4.24 1.94
CA ALA A 199 14.80 3.37 1.72
C ALA A 199 14.23 2.77 3.01
N ALA A 200 15.03 2.72 4.08
CA ALA A 200 14.62 2.25 5.40
C ALA A 200 14.01 3.35 6.28
N SER A 201 14.14 4.62 5.91
CA SER A 201 13.60 5.78 6.64
C SER A 201 12.97 6.77 5.67
N PRO A 202 11.73 6.53 5.22
CA PRO A 202 11.05 7.42 4.28
C PRO A 202 10.68 8.77 4.89
N ARG A 203 10.59 9.81 4.06
CA ARG A 203 10.18 11.19 4.41
C ARG A 203 10.97 11.82 5.56
N SER A 204 12.25 11.49 5.63
CA SER A 204 13.17 11.85 6.70
C SER A 204 14.23 12.88 6.30
N ALA A 205 14.11 13.44 5.08
CA ALA A 205 15.03 14.41 4.51
C ALA A 205 14.32 15.51 3.72
N ALA A 206 14.98 16.66 3.58
CA ALA A 206 14.50 17.79 2.78
C ALA A 206 15.57 18.24 1.79
N TYR A 207 15.20 18.38 0.52
CA TYR A 207 16.07 18.94 -0.51
C TYR A 207 15.96 20.47 -0.47
N VAL A 208 17.10 21.14 -0.33
CA VAL A 208 17.16 22.60 -0.17
C VAL A 208 17.96 23.22 -1.30
N LEU A 209 17.39 24.25 -1.90
CA LEU A 209 18.07 25.18 -2.79
C LEU A 209 18.43 26.44 -1.99
N TRP A 210 19.71 26.67 -1.76
CA TRP A 210 20.21 27.83 -1.03
C TRP A 210 20.23 29.07 -1.91
N ASP A 211 20.14 30.26 -1.28
CA ASP A 211 20.11 31.53 -2.00
C ASP A 211 21.43 31.82 -2.76
N ASN A 212 22.53 31.17 -2.36
CA ASN A 212 23.82 31.21 -3.07
C ASN A 212 23.89 30.23 -4.27
N ALA A 213 22.75 29.65 -4.66
CA ALA A 213 22.59 28.64 -5.71
C ALA A 213 23.18 27.25 -5.41
N SER A 214 23.76 27.02 -4.24
CA SER A 214 24.11 25.65 -3.81
C SER A 214 22.83 24.86 -3.51
N LYS A 215 22.93 23.54 -3.57
CA LYS A 215 21.80 22.64 -3.32
C LYS A 215 22.27 21.32 -2.76
N ASN A 216 21.54 20.78 -1.79
CA ASN A 216 21.81 19.46 -1.24
C ASN A 216 20.59 18.90 -0.50
N LEU A 217 20.71 17.63 -0.08
CA LEU A 217 19.74 16.93 0.75
C LEU A 217 20.19 16.97 2.23
N TYR A 218 19.27 17.30 3.15
CA TYR A 218 19.55 17.46 4.58
C TYR A 218 18.58 16.66 5.45
N ARG A 219 19.02 16.22 6.63
CA ARG A 219 18.21 15.37 7.53
C ARG A 219 17.13 16.19 8.24
N VAL A 220 15.91 15.68 8.19
CA VAL A 220 14.73 16.22 8.88
C VAL A 220 13.94 15.04 9.43
N GLY A 221 14.40 14.50 10.56
CA GLY A 221 13.83 13.32 11.21
C GLY A 221 14.68 12.05 11.09
N PHE A 222 15.55 11.92 10.10
CA PHE A 222 16.46 10.77 10.02
C PHE A 222 17.33 10.69 11.29
N GLU A 223 17.27 9.56 12.01
CA GLU A 223 17.97 9.35 13.29
C GLU A 223 17.73 10.45 14.34
N GLY A 224 16.57 11.13 14.29
CA GLY A 224 16.25 12.22 15.20
C GLY A 224 16.96 13.54 14.90
N MET A 225 17.65 13.64 13.76
CA MET A 225 18.45 14.80 13.39
C MET A 225 17.60 15.92 12.77
N ALA A 226 17.93 17.15 13.12
CA ALA A 226 17.32 18.39 12.64
C ALA A 226 18.41 19.30 12.05
N ASP A 227 18.83 18.99 10.82
CA ASP A 227 19.84 19.76 10.10
C ASP A 227 19.32 21.13 9.63
N LEU A 228 18.00 21.35 9.65
CA LEU A 228 17.36 22.56 9.17
C LEU A 228 16.49 23.22 10.25
N LYS A 229 16.39 24.54 10.20
CA LYS A 229 15.51 25.37 11.02
C LYS A 229 14.71 26.30 10.14
N VAL A 230 13.42 26.39 10.37
CA VAL A 230 12.50 27.22 9.59
C VAL A 230 12.57 28.69 10.04
N VAL A 231 12.59 29.58 9.05
CA VAL A 231 12.44 31.03 9.21
C VAL A 231 11.04 31.46 8.78
N ASN A 232 10.53 30.86 7.69
CA ASN A 232 9.16 31.00 7.25
C ASN A 232 8.62 29.60 6.95
N ASP A 233 7.65 29.16 7.74
CA ASP A 233 7.04 27.84 7.62
C ASP A 233 6.22 27.72 6.33
N ALA A 234 6.10 26.48 5.84
CA ALA A 234 5.19 26.14 4.77
C ALA A 234 4.15 25.11 5.25
N LYS A 235 3.04 25.02 4.51
CA LYS A 235 1.98 24.06 4.77
C LYS A 235 2.39 22.67 4.26
N GLY A 236 2.30 21.65 5.12
CA GLY A 236 2.73 20.27 4.88
C GLY A 236 1.61 19.26 4.63
N GLY A 237 0.47 19.70 4.11
CA GLY A 237 -0.75 18.90 4.05
C GLY A 237 -1.58 18.99 5.33
N SER A 238 -2.68 18.26 5.40
CA SER A 238 -3.61 18.28 6.53
C SER A 238 -3.83 16.89 7.11
N PHE A 239 -4.06 16.81 8.41
CA PHE A 239 -4.19 15.56 9.16
C PHE A 239 -5.33 15.61 10.17
N TYR A 240 -5.83 14.43 10.56
CA TYR A 240 -6.91 14.27 11.53
C TYR A 240 -6.31 14.21 12.92
N ARG A 241 -6.28 15.34 13.62
CA ARG A 241 -5.56 15.52 14.89
C ARG A 241 -5.92 14.47 15.93
N ASP A 242 -7.22 14.25 16.14
CA ASP A 242 -7.73 13.38 17.18
C ASP A 242 -7.63 11.89 16.80
N HIS A 243 -7.20 11.58 15.57
CA HIS A 243 -6.91 10.21 15.14
C HIS A 243 -5.46 9.82 15.37
N LEU A 244 -4.56 10.77 15.60
CA LEU A 244 -3.15 10.48 15.81
C LEU A 244 -2.91 9.79 17.17
N PRO A 245 -1.96 8.84 17.25
CA PRO A 245 -1.59 8.24 18.53
C PRO A 245 -0.78 9.23 19.35
N LEU A 246 -0.89 9.12 20.68
CA LEU A 246 -0.08 9.90 21.60
C LEU A 246 1.33 9.30 21.66
N LEU A 247 2.35 10.15 21.71
CA LEU A 247 3.73 9.68 21.84
C LEU A 247 3.94 9.14 23.26
N GLY A 248 4.29 7.85 23.36
CA GLY A 248 4.49 7.14 24.63
C GLY A 248 3.25 6.47 25.21
N GLU A 249 2.08 6.64 24.59
CA GLU A 249 0.88 5.86 24.93
C GLU A 249 1.03 4.43 24.44
N GLN A 250 1.28 3.53 25.37
CA GLN A 250 1.18 2.10 25.13
C GLN A 250 -0.29 1.72 25.35
N GLY A 251 -0.91 1.05 24.36
CA GLY A 251 -2.32 0.66 24.42
C GLY A 251 -2.66 -0.14 25.69
N PRO A 252 -3.95 -0.30 26.02
CA PRO A 252 -4.38 -1.05 27.20
C PRO A 252 -4.02 -2.53 27.03
N GLY A 253 -2.78 -2.88 27.38
CA GLY A 253 -2.17 -4.18 27.15
C GLY A 253 -0.68 -4.26 27.48
N SER A 254 0.05 -3.15 27.62
CA SER A 254 1.52 -3.21 27.79
C SER A 254 2.05 -3.33 29.23
N ARG A 255 1.18 -3.51 30.22
CA ARG A 255 1.61 -3.89 31.58
C ARG A 255 1.52 -5.40 31.83
N SER A 256 1.24 -6.19 30.80
CA SER A 256 1.00 -7.63 30.92
C SER A 256 1.97 -8.38 29.99
N GLY A 257 2.54 -9.48 30.47
CA GLY A 257 3.47 -10.31 29.71
C GLY A 257 2.87 -10.85 28.39
N PRO A 258 3.69 -11.51 27.55
CA PRO A 258 3.29 -11.98 26.23
C PRO A 258 2.03 -12.85 26.33
N GLY A 259 0.94 -12.40 25.68
CA GLY A 259 -0.37 -13.08 25.68
C GLY A 259 -1.42 -12.52 26.65
N GLY A 260 -1.11 -11.49 27.46
CA GLY A 260 -2.09 -10.88 28.38
C GLY A 260 -2.41 -11.71 29.64
N LEU A 261 -1.59 -12.74 29.91
CA LEU A 261 -1.71 -13.65 31.05
C LEU A 261 -0.62 -13.34 32.11
N ALA A 262 -1.00 -13.37 33.38
CA ALA A 262 -0.12 -13.15 34.54
C ALA A 262 -0.20 -14.31 35.53
N ILE A 263 0.83 -14.48 36.36
CA ILE A 263 0.84 -15.46 37.45
C ILE A 263 -0.35 -15.19 38.38
N GLY A 264 -1.19 -16.19 38.59
CA GLY A 264 -2.43 -16.11 39.36
C GLY A 264 -3.70 -16.03 38.51
N ASP A 265 -3.59 -15.79 37.20
CA ASP A 265 -4.75 -15.78 36.31
C ASP A 265 -5.36 -17.17 36.15
N GLN A 266 -6.68 -17.24 36.11
CA GLN A 266 -7.41 -18.45 35.75
C GLN A 266 -7.55 -18.53 34.23
N VAL A 267 -7.29 -19.71 33.67
CA VAL A 267 -7.23 -19.93 32.23
C VAL A 267 -7.94 -21.22 31.83
N ASN A 268 -8.56 -21.21 30.66
CA ASN A 268 -9.18 -22.36 30.01
C ASN A 268 -8.50 -22.65 28.67
N VAL A 269 -8.60 -23.91 28.22
CA VAL A 269 -8.25 -24.30 26.84
C VAL A 269 -9.55 -24.45 26.04
N ASP A 270 -9.89 -23.43 25.25
CA ASP A 270 -11.15 -23.36 24.47
C ASP A 270 -10.96 -23.73 22.99
N LEU A 271 -9.83 -24.34 22.64
CA LEU A 271 -9.49 -24.76 21.27
C LEU A 271 -9.68 -26.27 21.09
N GLU A 272 -9.98 -26.70 19.86
CA GLU A 272 -10.07 -28.12 19.51
C GLU A 272 -8.72 -28.84 19.69
N LEU A 273 -8.77 -30.11 20.12
CA LEU A 273 -7.59 -30.91 20.48
C LEU A 273 -6.50 -30.93 19.41
N GLU A 274 -6.87 -31.06 18.13
CA GLU A 274 -5.90 -31.09 17.02
C GLU A 274 -5.13 -29.75 16.89
N ILE A 275 -5.80 -28.63 17.16
CA ILE A 275 -5.21 -27.29 17.14
C ILE A 275 -4.27 -27.12 18.34
N VAL A 276 -4.70 -27.58 19.52
CA VAL A 276 -3.88 -27.56 20.74
C VAL A 276 -2.59 -28.37 20.54
N GLN A 277 -2.68 -29.59 19.99
CA GLN A 277 -1.52 -30.44 19.71
C GLN A 277 -0.54 -29.81 18.71
N SER A 278 -1.07 -29.11 17.70
CA SER A 278 -0.24 -28.38 16.73
C SER A 278 0.46 -27.17 17.35
N LEU A 279 -0.23 -26.40 18.19
CA LEU A 279 0.33 -25.20 18.84
C LEU A 279 1.32 -25.54 19.95
N GLN A 280 1.18 -26.72 20.57
CA GLN A 280 2.09 -27.23 21.59
C GLN A 280 3.43 -27.73 21.04
N HIS A 281 3.59 -27.85 19.72
CA HIS A 281 4.85 -28.30 19.12
C HIS A 281 5.96 -27.27 19.36
N GLY A 282 6.94 -27.63 20.19
CA GLY A 282 8.02 -26.72 20.61
C GLY A 282 7.72 -25.91 21.87
N HIS A 283 6.54 -26.09 22.49
CA HIS A 283 6.06 -25.32 23.63
C HIS A 283 5.54 -26.23 24.76
N GLY A 284 6.35 -27.19 25.19
CA GLY A 284 6.00 -28.21 26.21
C GLY A 284 5.38 -29.51 25.67
N GLY A 285 4.86 -29.52 24.44
CA GLY A 285 4.30 -30.72 23.80
C GLY A 285 2.92 -31.13 24.33
N TRP A 286 2.35 -32.20 23.78
CA TRP A 286 1.07 -32.77 24.24
C TRP A 286 1.27 -34.21 24.70
N THR A 287 0.68 -34.57 25.85
CA THR A 287 0.67 -35.94 26.39
C THR A 287 -0.75 -36.34 26.79
N ASP A 288 -1.04 -37.64 26.85
CA ASP A 288 -2.39 -38.14 27.20
C ASP A 288 -2.86 -37.72 28.60
N GLY A 289 -1.94 -37.35 29.50
CA GLY A 289 -2.27 -36.79 30.82
C GLY A 289 -2.86 -35.37 30.76
N MET A 290 -2.65 -34.64 29.68
CA MET A 290 -3.10 -33.25 29.51
C MET A 290 -4.57 -33.13 29.12
N PHE A 291 -5.27 -34.23 28.85
CA PHE A 291 -6.71 -34.21 28.55
C PHE A 291 -7.55 -33.54 29.64
N GLU A 292 -7.08 -33.57 30.90
CA GLU A 292 -7.74 -32.85 32.00
C GLU A 292 -7.83 -31.34 31.75
N CYS A 293 -6.95 -30.78 30.94
CA CYS A 293 -6.87 -29.35 30.64
C CYS A 293 -7.99 -28.90 29.68
N LEU A 294 -8.59 -29.85 28.95
CA LEU A 294 -9.72 -29.59 28.06
C LEU A 294 -11.02 -29.59 28.87
N GLY A 295 -11.50 -28.40 29.20
CA GLY A 295 -12.75 -28.22 29.97
C GLY A 295 -12.57 -28.07 31.48
N THR A 296 -11.34 -28.10 32.00
CA THR A 296 -11.04 -27.74 33.39
C THR A 296 -10.30 -26.40 33.42
N THR A 297 -10.68 -25.52 34.34
CA THR A 297 -9.97 -24.25 34.56
C THR A 297 -8.68 -24.49 35.33
N GLY A 298 -7.55 -24.08 34.76
CA GLY A 298 -6.25 -24.09 35.39
C GLY A 298 -5.84 -22.71 35.89
N THR A 299 -4.85 -22.65 36.78
CA THR A 299 -4.29 -21.39 37.29
C THR A 299 -2.86 -21.22 36.81
N VAL A 300 -2.53 -20.06 36.22
CA VAL A 300 -1.16 -19.74 35.79
C VAL A 300 -0.26 -19.64 37.02
N VAL A 301 0.75 -20.49 37.11
CA VAL A 301 1.70 -20.54 38.24
C VAL A 301 3.10 -20.08 37.86
N GLY A 302 3.41 -19.98 36.56
CA GLY A 302 4.71 -19.51 36.08
C GLY A 302 4.68 -19.17 34.60
N ILE A 303 5.66 -18.38 34.17
CA ILE A 303 5.99 -18.13 32.77
C ILE A 303 7.47 -18.49 32.65
N ASP A 304 7.82 -19.38 31.73
CA ASP A 304 9.20 -19.85 31.59
C ASP A 304 10.07 -18.92 30.70
N GLU A 305 11.34 -19.31 30.52
CA GLU A 305 12.34 -18.52 29.79
C GLU A 305 12.02 -18.39 28.29
N ASP A 306 11.22 -19.31 27.74
CA ASP A 306 10.78 -19.33 26.33
C ASP A 306 9.42 -18.61 26.14
N HIS A 307 8.90 -17.99 27.20
CA HIS A 307 7.60 -17.31 27.27
C HIS A 307 6.37 -18.23 27.20
N ASP A 308 6.53 -19.51 27.52
CA ASP A 308 5.40 -20.43 27.67
C ASP A 308 4.78 -20.35 29.08
N ILE A 309 3.48 -20.66 29.14
CA ILE A 309 2.66 -20.46 30.32
C ILE A 309 2.53 -21.77 31.08
N VAL A 310 3.03 -21.81 32.31
CA VAL A 310 2.90 -22.97 33.21
C VAL A 310 1.61 -22.84 34.00
N VAL A 311 0.69 -23.79 33.79
CA VAL A 311 -0.64 -23.82 34.39
C VAL A 311 -0.78 -25.01 35.33
N SER A 312 -1.22 -24.77 36.56
CA SER A 312 -1.51 -25.79 37.56
C SER A 312 -3.00 -26.12 37.58
N TYR A 313 -3.33 -27.41 37.65
CA TYR A 313 -4.71 -27.89 37.70
C TYR A 313 -5.07 -28.46 39.07
N PRO A 314 -6.38 -28.60 39.40
CA PRO A 314 -6.84 -29.13 40.70
C PRO A 314 -6.36 -30.55 41.03
N SER A 315 -5.99 -31.34 40.01
CA SER A 315 -5.35 -32.65 40.15
C SER A 315 -3.95 -32.60 40.78
N GLY A 316 -3.35 -31.42 40.88
CA GLY A 316 -1.97 -31.20 41.32
C GLY A 316 -0.95 -31.23 40.19
N ASN A 317 -1.36 -31.58 38.97
CA ASN A 317 -0.50 -31.58 37.79
C ASN A 317 -0.23 -30.15 37.29
N ARG A 318 0.95 -29.97 36.69
CA ARG A 318 1.37 -28.72 36.06
C ARG A 318 1.76 -28.99 34.62
N TRP A 319 1.24 -28.16 33.73
CA TRP A 319 1.41 -28.31 32.30
C TRP A 319 1.84 -26.99 31.69
N THR A 320 2.80 -27.03 30.77
CA THR A 320 3.31 -25.86 30.05
C THR A 320 2.58 -25.72 28.73
N PHE A 321 2.11 -24.51 28.43
CA PHE A 321 1.33 -24.21 27.23
C PHE A 321 1.90 -23.05 26.43
N ASN A 322 1.79 -23.14 25.12
CA ASN A 322 1.88 -21.99 24.24
C ASN A 322 0.82 -20.94 24.67
N PRO A 323 1.17 -19.65 24.83
CA PRO A 323 0.22 -18.60 25.24
C PRO A 323 -1.05 -18.53 24.38
N ALA A 324 -0.96 -18.88 23.10
CA ALA A 324 -2.09 -18.86 22.17
C ALA A 324 -3.13 -19.97 22.43
N VAL A 325 -2.79 -20.98 23.24
CA VAL A 325 -3.68 -22.08 23.61
C VAL A 325 -4.63 -21.68 24.76
N LEU A 326 -4.27 -20.67 25.54
CA LEU A 326 -4.94 -20.33 26.79
C LEU A 326 -5.84 -19.10 26.66
N THR A 327 -7.07 -19.21 27.14
CA THR A 327 -8.02 -18.09 27.27
C THR A 327 -8.16 -17.71 28.73
N LYS A 328 -8.04 -16.41 29.07
CA LYS A 328 -8.24 -15.91 30.45
C LYS A 328 -9.70 -15.94 30.87
N VAL A 329 -10.00 -16.63 31.97
CA VAL A 329 -11.33 -16.64 32.60
C VAL A 329 -11.56 -15.32 33.34
N HIS A 330 -12.58 -14.56 32.93
CA HIS A 330 -12.98 -13.32 33.58
C HIS A 330 -14.10 -13.62 34.59
N THR A 331 -13.78 -13.70 35.88
CA THR A 331 -14.79 -13.86 36.93
C THR A 331 -15.27 -12.49 37.44
N PRO A 332 -16.59 -12.21 37.46
CA PRO A 332 -17.14 -11.02 38.08
C PRO A 332 -17.10 -11.18 39.60
N SER A 333 -16.22 -10.44 40.28
CA SER A 333 -16.04 -10.57 41.73
C SER A 333 -17.10 -9.80 42.52
N ALA A 334 -17.78 -10.58 43.37
CA ALA A 334 -18.83 -10.34 44.34
C ALA A 334 -18.66 -9.13 45.29
N ALA A 335 -19.80 -8.49 45.58
CA ALA A 335 -20.04 -7.73 46.82
C ALA A 335 -20.62 -8.65 47.93
N PRO A 336 -20.45 -8.33 49.23
CA PRO A 336 -21.05 -9.12 50.30
C PRO A 336 -22.48 -8.66 50.70
N SER A 337 -23.43 -9.58 50.50
CA SER A 337 -24.64 -9.96 51.27
C SER A 337 -25.59 -8.95 51.95
N THR A 338 -26.84 -9.00 51.45
CA THR A 338 -28.17 -9.07 52.12
C THR A 338 -28.71 -7.88 52.94
N SER A 339 -29.73 -7.18 52.44
CA SER A 339 -31.16 -7.51 52.64
C SER A 339 -32.11 -6.49 51.96
N ASN A 340 -33.12 -7.06 51.29
CA ASN A 340 -34.45 -6.57 50.92
C ASN A 340 -34.70 -5.28 50.10
N GLU A 341 -35.60 -5.50 49.13
CA GLU A 341 -36.49 -4.59 48.40
C GLU A 341 -36.03 -3.99 47.06
N ALA A 342 -37.00 -4.02 46.13
CA ALA A 342 -36.86 -4.03 44.68
C ALA A 342 -36.69 -2.63 44.07
N THR A 343 -35.88 -2.48 43.00
CA THR A 343 -36.02 -1.44 41.94
C THR A 343 -35.02 -1.63 40.77
N PRO A 344 -35.29 -1.07 39.56
CA PRO A 344 -34.75 -1.49 38.24
C PRO A 344 -33.44 -0.73 37.82
N PRO A 345 -32.83 -0.99 36.64
CA PRO A 345 -31.39 -0.81 36.40
C PRO A 345 -30.97 0.64 36.10
N VAL A 346 -29.77 1.01 36.54
CA VAL A 346 -29.15 2.34 36.40
C VAL A 346 -28.40 2.48 35.06
N ALA A 347 -28.62 3.63 34.42
CA ALA A 347 -28.08 4.09 33.12
C ALA A 347 -26.65 4.68 33.24
N PRO A 348 -25.93 4.91 32.12
CA PRO A 348 -24.53 5.33 32.12
C PRO A 348 -24.35 6.81 32.51
N THR A 349 -23.29 7.10 33.26
CA THR A 349 -22.94 8.44 33.77
C THR A 349 -22.59 9.43 32.64
N ALA A 350 -23.35 10.52 32.55
CA ALA A 350 -23.14 11.59 31.58
C ALA A 350 -22.02 12.55 32.04
N GLN A 351 -21.05 12.82 31.17
CA GLN A 351 -20.01 13.84 31.42
C GLN A 351 -20.57 15.25 31.14
N PHE A 352 -20.42 16.16 32.11
CA PHE A 352 -20.84 17.57 32.02
C PHE A 352 -19.70 18.47 31.55
N THR A 353 -20.02 19.60 30.92
CA THR A 353 -19.09 20.65 30.49
C THR A 353 -19.58 22.03 30.91
N VAL A 354 -18.65 22.99 31.09
CA VAL A 354 -19.01 24.37 31.43
C VAL A 354 -19.85 24.98 30.32
N GLY A 355 -21.05 25.45 30.67
CA GLY A 355 -22.04 25.98 29.75
C GLY A 355 -23.24 25.07 29.52
N ASP A 356 -23.20 23.81 29.95
CA ASP A 356 -24.33 22.88 29.84
C ASP A 356 -25.55 23.36 30.65
N LEU A 357 -26.75 23.17 30.08
CA LEU A 357 -28.00 23.33 30.79
C LEU A 357 -28.34 22.00 31.47
N VAL A 358 -28.50 22.04 32.78
CA VAL A 358 -28.77 20.87 33.63
C VAL A 358 -30.03 21.11 34.45
N GLN A 359 -30.88 20.09 34.58
CA GLN A 359 -32.04 20.11 35.45
C GLN A 359 -31.68 19.52 36.80
N ILE A 360 -31.94 20.25 37.87
CA ILE A 360 -31.68 19.79 39.23
C ILE A 360 -32.73 18.74 39.62
N CYS A 361 -32.31 17.71 40.34
CA CYS A 361 -33.19 16.66 40.87
C CYS A 361 -34.42 17.29 41.52
N ASN A 362 -35.60 16.77 41.23
CA ASN A 362 -36.87 17.26 41.76
C ASN A 362 -37.29 16.54 43.06
N ASP A 363 -36.54 15.51 43.46
CA ASP A 363 -36.79 14.73 44.68
C ASP A 363 -35.96 15.30 45.86
N PRO A 364 -36.63 15.87 46.89
CA PRO A 364 -35.98 16.52 48.02
C PRO A 364 -35.23 15.54 48.95
N GLU A 365 -35.66 14.28 49.08
CA GLU A 365 -34.97 13.31 49.93
C GLU A 365 -33.72 12.77 49.21
N LYS A 366 -33.86 12.53 47.90
CA LYS A 366 -32.76 12.06 47.06
C LYS A 366 -31.66 13.10 46.90
N ILE A 367 -31.99 14.38 46.71
CA ILE A 367 -30.96 15.42 46.59
C ILE A 367 -30.21 15.65 47.92
N LYS A 368 -30.92 15.58 49.05
CA LYS A 368 -30.32 15.67 50.39
C LYS A 368 -29.29 14.57 50.62
N LEU A 369 -29.57 13.36 50.13
CA LEU A 369 -28.65 12.23 50.21
C LEU A 369 -27.43 12.42 49.29
N LEU A 370 -27.65 12.85 48.05
CA LEU A 370 -26.60 13.02 47.04
C LEU A 370 -25.65 14.20 47.35
N GLN A 371 -26.12 15.21 48.09
CA GLN A 371 -25.31 16.37 48.48
C GLN A 371 -24.41 16.15 49.70
N ARG A 372 -24.58 15.06 50.46
CA ARG A 372 -23.71 14.76 51.61
C ARG A 372 -22.27 14.54 51.14
N GLY A 373 -21.33 15.29 51.70
CA GLY A 373 -19.92 15.27 51.29
C GLY A 373 -19.60 16.05 50.00
N HIS A 374 -20.59 16.67 49.35
CA HIS A 374 -20.48 17.39 48.07
C HIS A 374 -21.11 18.79 48.16
N GLY A 375 -20.60 19.60 49.10
CA GLY A 375 -21.10 20.96 49.38
C GLY A 375 -22.25 21.05 50.40
N GLU A 376 -22.75 19.90 50.89
CA GLU A 376 -23.87 19.73 51.82
C GLU A 376 -25.20 20.32 51.31
N TRP A 377 -26.32 19.78 51.81
CA TRP A 377 -27.62 20.37 51.52
C TRP A 377 -27.91 21.56 52.44
N ALA A 378 -28.24 22.72 51.85
CA ALA A 378 -28.80 23.85 52.58
C ALA A 378 -30.30 24.00 52.30
N GLU A 379 -31.12 24.30 53.30
CA GLU A 379 -32.57 24.50 53.12
C GLU A 379 -32.89 25.63 52.12
N ALA A 380 -31.98 26.59 51.94
CA ALA A 380 -32.07 27.64 50.91
C ALA A 380 -31.96 27.11 49.46
N MET A 381 -31.54 25.86 49.25
CA MET A 381 -31.51 25.19 47.94
C MET A 381 -32.87 24.60 47.55
N MET A 382 -33.84 24.52 48.47
CA MET A 382 -35.17 23.96 48.20
C MET A 382 -35.88 24.56 46.97
N PRO A 383 -35.82 25.88 46.70
CA PRO A 383 -36.44 26.47 45.51
C PRO A 383 -35.81 26.06 44.16
N THR A 384 -34.65 25.39 44.19
CA THR A 384 -33.90 25.00 42.99
C THR A 384 -34.31 23.62 42.45
N LEU A 385 -35.02 22.82 43.25
CA LEU A 385 -35.49 21.48 42.89
C LEU A 385 -36.30 21.51 41.58
N GLY A 386 -35.91 20.67 40.61
CA GLY A 386 -36.59 20.54 39.31
C GLY A 386 -36.38 21.70 38.33
N LYS A 387 -35.68 22.79 38.73
CA LYS A 387 -35.37 23.92 37.87
C LYS A 387 -34.20 23.60 36.94
N ILE A 388 -34.11 24.33 35.84
CA ILE A 388 -32.98 24.26 34.91
C ILE A 388 -31.98 25.33 35.29
N GLY A 389 -30.73 24.93 35.49
CA GLY A 389 -29.60 25.80 35.75
C GLY A 389 -28.50 25.61 34.72
N ARG A 390 -27.52 26.52 34.72
CA ARG A 390 -26.37 26.46 33.81
C ARG A 390 -25.10 26.14 34.58
N VAL A 391 -24.36 25.12 34.13
CA VAL A 391 -23.06 24.78 34.72
C VAL A 391 -22.08 25.92 34.45
N GLN A 392 -21.70 26.66 35.48
CA GLN A 392 -20.71 27.74 35.40
C GLN A 392 -19.27 27.23 35.54
N GLN A 393 -19.08 26.20 36.37
CA GLN A 393 -17.75 25.68 36.69
C GLN A 393 -17.87 24.22 37.13
N ILE A 394 -16.85 23.44 36.84
CA ILE A 394 -16.71 22.06 37.31
C ILE A 394 -15.48 22.04 38.23
N TYR A 395 -15.67 21.62 39.47
CA TYR A 395 -14.62 21.53 40.47
C TYR A 395 -13.75 20.28 40.27
N HIS A 396 -12.60 20.24 40.94
CA HIS A 396 -11.61 19.16 40.81
C HIS A 396 -12.11 17.79 41.31
N ASP A 397 -13.17 17.78 42.11
CA ASP A 397 -13.86 16.61 42.67
C ASP A 397 -15.07 16.21 41.81
N SER A 398 -15.21 16.81 40.63
CA SER A 398 -16.32 16.69 39.69
C SER A 398 -17.60 17.40 40.10
N ASP A 399 -17.66 18.10 41.25
CA ASP A 399 -18.86 18.86 41.62
C ASP A 399 -19.14 20.01 40.65
N LEU A 400 -20.42 20.27 40.41
CA LEU A 400 -20.89 21.22 39.43
C LEU A 400 -21.35 22.49 40.14
N LYS A 401 -20.70 23.61 39.85
CA LYS A 401 -21.24 24.93 40.19
C LYS A 401 -22.29 25.29 39.15
N VAL A 402 -23.57 25.26 39.55
CA VAL A 402 -24.72 25.52 38.68
C VAL A 402 -25.38 26.83 39.10
N GLU A 403 -25.52 27.75 38.14
CA GLU A 403 -26.33 28.96 38.30
C GLU A 403 -27.80 28.64 38.04
N VAL A 404 -28.64 28.80 39.06
CA VAL A 404 -30.07 28.52 39.01
C VAL A 404 -30.82 29.55 39.84
N CYS A 405 -31.94 30.06 39.31
CA CYS A 405 -32.74 31.12 39.97
C CYS A 405 -31.92 32.39 40.33
N GLY A 406 -30.86 32.70 39.58
CA GLY A 406 -30.00 33.87 39.80
C GLY A 406 -28.92 33.70 40.88
N THR A 407 -28.77 32.51 41.44
CA THR A 407 -27.77 32.19 42.47
C THR A 407 -26.99 30.94 42.06
N SER A 408 -25.67 30.94 42.29
CA SER A 408 -24.82 29.77 41.99
C SER A 408 -24.70 28.85 43.19
N TRP A 409 -25.00 27.57 43.00
CA TRP A 409 -24.91 26.53 44.01
C TRP A 409 -24.03 25.38 43.53
N THR A 410 -23.40 24.65 44.46
CA THR A 410 -22.58 23.47 44.15
C THR A 410 -23.45 22.22 44.26
N TYR A 411 -23.49 21.42 43.19
CA TYR A 411 -24.24 20.17 43.13
C TYR A 411 -23.35 18.99 42.76
N ASN A 412 -23.62 17.85 43.39
CA ASN A 412 -23.14 16.55 42.95
C ASN A 412 -23.60 16.30 41.49
N PRO A 413 -22.74 15.78 40.59
CA PRO A 413 -23.11 15.44 39.22
C PRO A 413 -24.33 14.53 39.11
N SER A 414 -24.54 13.65 40.09
CA SER A 414 -25.68 12.73 40.15
C SER A 414 -26.98 13.40 40.59
N ALA A 415 -26.89 14.61 41.16
CA ALA A 415 -28.03 15.42 41.58
C ALA A 415 -28.59 16.31 40.45
N VAL A 416 -27.98 16.30 39.26
CA VAL A 416 -28.45 17.07 38.10
C VAL A 416 -28.47 16.19 36.84
N THR A 417 -29.36 16.49 35.90
CA THR A 417 -29.50 15.76 34.62
C THR A 417 -29.29 16.71 33.46
N LYS A 418 -28.45 16.35 32.50
CA LYS A 418 -28.15 17.20 31.34
C LYS A 418 -29.37 17.35 30.43
N VAL A 419 -29.79 18.59 30.17
CA VAL A 419 -30.95 18.95 29.33
C VAL A 419 -30.53 19.38 27.93
N ALA A 420 -29.44 20.15 27.84
CA ALA A 420 -28.87 20.58 26.55
C ALA A 420 -27.37 20.85 26.69
N SER A 421 -26.60 20.52 25.65
CA SER A 421 -25.21 20.94 25.54
C SER A 421 -25.11 22.39 25.05
N SER A 422 -23.98 23.06 25.29
CA SER A 422 -23.70 24.43 24.84
C SER A 422 -23.89 24.68 23.32
N ASP A 423 -24.01 23.63 22.51
CA ASP A 423 -24.17 23.68 21.05
C ASP A 423 -25.60 23.36 20.54
N GLY A 424 -26.64 23.53 21.37
CA GLY A 424 -28.01 23.74 20.87
C GLY A 424 -28.74 22.53 20.26
N ALA A 425 -28.38 21.30 20.60
CA ALA A 425 -29.16 20.11 20.24
C ALA A 425 -30.01 19.62 21.43
N ALA A 426 -31.33 19.66 21.29
CA ALA A 426 -32.29 19.19 22.29
C ALA A 426 -32.78 17.77 21.98
N ILE A 427 -32.94 16.94 23.03
CA ILE A 427 -33.72 15.70 23.04
C ILE A 427 -35.03 16.02 23.76
N GLY A 428 -36.18 15.81 23.10
CA GLY A 428 -37.49 16.26 23.58
C GLY A 428 -38.20 15.29 24.53
N ASN A 429 -39.09 15.84 25.37
CA ASN A 429 -40.50 15.41 25.40
C ASN A 429 -41.46 16.37 26.15
N SER A 430 -42.62 16.56 25.49
CA SER A 430 -43.96 16.99 25.94
C SER A 430 -44.15 18.24 26.83
N SER A 431 -44.59 19.35 26.20
CA SER A 431 -45.82 20.13 26.51
C SER A 431 -45.72 21.52 25.86
N GLY A 432 -45.78 21.55 24.53
CA GLY A 432 -45.28 22.66 23.71
C GLY A 432 -46.31 23.58 23.05
N GLU A 433 -47.60 23.52 23.37
CA GLU A 433 -48.59 24.31 22.61
C GLU A 433 -48.57 25.82 22.93
N ARG A 434 -48.12 26.22 24.13
CA ARG A 434 -47.93 27.64 24.46
C ARG A 434 -46.51 28.17 24.22
N LEU A 435 -45.52 27.28 24.25
CA LEU A 435 -44.12 27.63 24.04
C LEU A 435 -43.78 27.70 22.54
N SER A 436 -44.44 26.91 21.69
CA SER A 436 -44.28 26.99 20.22
C SER A 436 -44.70 28.34 19.66
N ALA A 437 -45.77 28.96 20.17
CA ALA A 437 -46.21 30.30 19.75
C ALA A 437 -45.25 31.42 20.20
N LEU A 438 -44.59 31.26 21.35
CA LEU A 438 -43.62 32.23 21.89
C LEU A 438 -42.20 32.03 21.29
N LEU A 439 -41.80 30.78 21.01
CA LEU A 439 -40.56 30.44 20.32
C LEU A 439 -40.61 30.85 18.85
N LYS A 440 -41.78 30.83 18.20
CA LYS A 440 -41.97 31.38 16.84
C LYS A 440 -41.66 32.88 16.79
N LYS A 441 -41.89 33.62 17.88
CA LYS A 441 -41.57 35.06 18.02
C LYS A 441 -40.13 35.37 18.44
N LEU A 442 -39.37 34.37 18.91
CA LEU A 442 -38.02 34.54 19.46
C LEU A 442 -36.92 33.97 18.54
N PHE A 443 -37.26 33.03 17.65
CA PHE A 443 -36.38 32.51 16.60
C PHE A 443 -36.57 33.17 15.23
N GLU A 444 -37.30 34.29 15.15
CA GLU A 444 -37.23 35.22 14.02
C GLU A 444 -35.89 35.99 14.08
N THR A 445 -34.78 35.27 13.89
CA THR A 445 -33.53 35.87 13.45
C THR A 445 -33.75 36.38 12.03
N HIS A 446 -34.20 37.63 11.93
CA HIS A 446 -34.28 38.41 10.71
C HIS A 446 -34.95 37.64 9.56
N VAL A 447 -36.29 37.61 9.58
CA VAL A 447 -37.06 37.42 8.35
C VAL A 447 -36.66 38.58 7.43
N THR A 448 -35.73 38.31 6.53
CA THR A 448 -35.77 38.97 5.24
C THR A 448 -37.18 38.66 4.72
N GLY A 449 -38.00 39.70 4.49
CA GLY A 449 -39.37 39.54 3.99
C GLY A 449 -39.43 39.01 2.55
N ASP A 450 -38.44 38.24 2.12
CA ASP A 450 -38.34 37.63 0.81
C ASP A 450 -38.86 36.20 0.89
N ALA A 451 -40.09 35.99 0.42
CA ALA A 451 -40.75 34.69 0.40
C ALA A 451 -39.91 33.62 -0.33
N ASN A 452 -39.10 34.03 -1.32
CA ASN A 452 -38.23 33.15 -2.08
C ASN A 452 -37.04 32.64 -1.24
N GLU A 453 -36.51 33.47 -0.33
CA GLU A 453 -35.44 33.05 0.59
C GLU A 453 -35.92 31.95 1.53
N GLU A 454 -37.11 32.11 2.10
CA GLU A 454 -37.69 31.11 2.98
C GLU A 454 -38.00 29.81 2.25
N LEU A 455 -38.54 29.90 1.03
CA LEU A 455 -38.85 28.75 0.20
C LEU A 455 -37.60 27.96 -0.18
N VAL A 456 -36.55 28.63 -0.68
CA VAL A 456 -35.28 28.00 -1.07
C VAL A 456 -34.59 27.35 0.12
N LYS A 457 -34.59 28.01 1.29
CA LYS A 457 -34.02 27.43 2.52
C LYS A 457 -34.82 26.21 3.01
N ALA A 458 -36.15 26.28 2.98
CA ALA A 458 -37.00 25.15 3.36
C ALA A 458 -36.76 23.95 2.43
N ALA A 459 -36.68 24.21 1.12
CA ALA A 459 -36.40 23.20 0.12
C ALA A 459 -35.00 22.58 0.27
N ALA A 460 -33.96 23.39 0.56
CA ALA A 460 -32.60 22.91 0.82
C ALA A 460 -32.49 22.00 2.06
N ASN A 461 -33.34 22.23 3.06
CA ASN A 461 -33.37 21.45 4.30
C ASN A 461 -34.28 20.22 4.24
N GLY A 462 -35.06 20.05 3.16
CA GLY A 462 -36.00 18.94 3.01
C GLY A 462 -37.30 19.10 3.82
N ASP A 463 -37.62 20.31 4.26
CA ASP A 463 -38.83 20.59 5.05
C ASP A 463 -40.06 20.69 4.12
N TYR A 464 -40.56 19.52 3.71
CA TYR A 464 -41.67 19.40 2.77
C TYR A 464 -42.97 20.04 3.29
N VAL A 465 -43.21 20.02 4.61
CA VAL A 465 -44.38 20.64 5.23
C VAL A 465 -44.31 22.16 5.11
N LYS A 466 -43.14 22.74 5.41
CA LYS A 466 -42.95 24.17 5.27
C LYS A 466 -43.00 24.61 3.81
N VAL A 467 -42.44 23.83 2.88
CA VAL A 467 -42.55 24.10 1.44
C VAL A 467 -44.02 24.10 0.98
N GLU A 468 -44.82 23.13 1.42
CA GLU A 468 -46.25 23.07 1.08
C GLU A 468 -47.05 24.26 1.65
N ASP A 469 -46.82 24.62 2.92
CA ASP A 469 -47.42 25.82 3.53
C ASP A 469 -47.03 27.08 2.75
N LEU A 470 -45.75 27.22 2.42
CA LEU A 470 -45.22 28.37 1.69
C LEU A 470 -45.80 28.50 0.27
N LEU A 471 -45.94 27.39 -0.46
CA LEU A 471 -46.51 27.39 -1.83
C LEU A 471 -48.04 27.52 -1.85
N SER A 472 -48.71 27.26 -0.71
CA SER A 472 -50.16 27.51 -0.59
C SER A 472 -50.51 28.99 -0.50
N ARG A 473 -49.51 29.86 -0.24
CA ARG A 473 -49.71 31.30 -0.12
C ARG A 473 -49.62 31.98 -1.50
N PRO A 474 -50.51 32.94 -1.80
CA PRO A 474 -50.60 33.57 -3.12
C PRO A 474 -49.41 34.50 -3.46
N ASP A 475 -48.57 34.85 -2.48
CA ASP A 475 -47.40 35.71 -2.62
C ASP A 475 -46.11 34.94 -2.97
N ASN A 476 -46.17 33.60 -3.03
CA ASN A 476 -45.00 32.77 -3.25
C ASN A 476 -44.95 32.19 -4.66
N ASP A 477 -43.82 32.40 -5.34
CA ASP A 477 -43.55 31.86 -6.66
C ASP A 477 -42.71 30.60 -6.52
N ALA A 478 -43.22 29.46 -7.00
CA ALA A 478 -42.50 28.19 -6.99
C ALA A 478 -41.18 28.23 -7.78
N ASN A 479 -41.09 29.17 -8.72
CA ASN A 479 -39.93 29.45 -9.56
C ASN A 479 -39.06 30.60 -9.02
N GLY A 480 -39.42 31.15 -7.87
CA GLY A 480 -38.68 32.20 -7.19
C GLY A 480 -37.22 31.81 -6.92
N MET A 481 -36.31 32.75 -7.17
CA MET A 481 -34.88 32.53 -7.00
C MET A 481 -34.36 33.29 -5.78
N PHE A 482 -33.56 32.61 -4.96
CA PHE A 482 -32.80 33.24 -3.89
C PHE A 482 -31.32 32.90 -4.04
N ALA A 483 -30.45 33.92 -3.89
CA ALA A 483 -29.01 33.80 -4.14
C ALA A 483 -28.66 33.18 -5.51
N GLY A 484 -29.54 33.35 -6.51
CA GLY A 484 -29.37 32.80 -7.85
C GLY A 484 -29.79 31.33 -8.04
N HIS A 485 -30.51 30.74 -7.08
CA HIS A 485 -30.99 29.36 -7.18
C HIS A 485 -32.50 29.27 -6.89
N THR A 486 -33.20 28.37 -7.57
CA THR A 486 -34.60 28.03 -7.28
C THR A 486 -34.72 27.01 -6.16
N ALA A 487 -35.92 26.88 -5.58
CA ALA A 487 -36.21 25.86 -4.59
C ALA A 487 -36.01 24.45 -5.15
N LEU A 488 -36.34 24.23 -6.43
CA LEU A 488 -36.13 22.96 -7.12
C LEU A 488 -34.65 22.62 -7.26
N GLN A 489 -33.79 23.56 -7.65
CA GLN A 489 -32.34 23.33 -7.75
C GLN A 489 -31.74 22.96 -6.39
N ALA A 490 -32.13 23.67 -5.32
CA ALA A 490 -31.67 23.40 -3.97
C ALA A 490 -32.13 22.03 -3.44
N ALA A 491 -33.41 21.66 -3.66
CA ALA A 491 -33.93 20.34 -3.30
C ALA A 491 -33.26 19.23 -4.11
N SER A 492 -33.01 19.48 -5.40
CA SER A 492 -32.38 18.51 -6.32
C SER A 492 -30.96 18.17 -5.92
N GLN A 493 -30.16 19.16 -5.50
CA GLN A 493 -28.79 18.95 -5.05
C GLN A 493 -28.69 18.11 -3.76
N ASN A 494 -29.70 18.17 -2.89
CA ASN A 494 -29.68 17.53 -1.58
C ASN A 494 -30.53 16.26 -1.50
N GLY A 495 -31.14 15.82 -2.60
CA GLY A 495 -31.87 14.54 -2.65
C GLY A 495 -33.27 14.57 -2.05
N HIS A 496 -33.87 15.75 -1.87
CA HIS A 496 -35.14 15.90 -1.15
C HIS A 496 -36.34 15.55 -2.03
N THR A 497 -36.51 14.27 -2.33
CA THR A 497 -37.53 13.77 -3.26
C THR A 497 -38.97 14.16 -2.91
N ASP A 498 -39.33 14.24 -1.64
CA ASP A 498 -40.69 14.63 -1.24
C ASP A 498 -40.96 16.12 -1.47
N VAL A 499 -39.96 16.98 -1.26
CA VAL A 499 -40.03 18.41 -1.63
C VAL A 499 -40.21 18.54 -3.14
N ILE A 500 -39.45 17.77 -3.93
CA ILE A 500 -39.54 17.79 -5.40
C ILE A 500 -40.93 17.36 -5.88
N LYS A 501 -41.53 16.31 -5.29
CA LYS A 501 -42.90 15.90 -5.61
C LYS A 501 -43.93 16.99 -5.32
N ILE A 502 -43.74 17.79 -4.27
CA ILE A 502 -44.62 18.91 -3.94
C ILE A 502 -44.43 20.03 -4.96
N LEU A 503 -43.17 20.41 -5.23
CA LEU A 503 -42.83 21.41 -6.24
C LEU A 503 -43.41 21.06 -7.62
N MET A 504 -43.37 19.79 -8.02
CA MET A 504 -43.96 19.30 -9.28
C MET A 504 -45.48 19.48 -9.38
N LYS A 505 -46.20 19.66 -8.26
CA LYS A 505 -47.64 19.96 -8.27
C LYS A 505 -47.96 21.43 -8.48
N HIS A 506 -46.96 22.32 -8.46
CA HIS A 506 -47.11 23.77 -8.43
C HIS A 506 -46.47 24.48 -9.65
N ASP A 507 -46.67 23.96 -10.87
CA ASP A 507 -46.21 24.57 -12.14
C ASP A 507 -44.74 25.06 -12.12
N VAL A 508 -43.85 24.22 -11.59
CA VAL A 508 -42.40 24.51 -11.56
C VAL A 508 -41.78 24.33 -12.94
N ASP A 509 -40.94 25.28 -13.32
CA ASP A 509 -40.13 25.25 -14.53
C ASP A 509 -38.78 24.55 -14.25
N PHE A 510 -38.57 23.42 -14.93
CA PHE A 510 -37.34 22.62 -14.85
C PHE A 510 -36.17 23.24 -15.60
N GLU A 511 -36.45 24.20 -16.48
CA GLU A 511 -35.51 24.75 -17.44
C GLU A 511 -34.84 26.04 -16.96
N ILE A 512 -35.15 26.50 -15.74
CA ILE A 512 -34.49 27.64 -15.12
C ILE A 512 -33.00 27.36 -14.90
N GLU A 513 -32.20 28.29 -15.38
CA GLU A 513 -30.75 28.27 -15.31
C GLU A 513 -30.23 29.21 -14.21
N ASP A 514 -29.23 28.74 -13.46
CA ASP A 514 -28.49 29.59 -12.53
C ASP A 514 -27.43 30.48 -13.24
N LYS A 515 -26.53 31.07 -12.47
CA LYS A 515 -25.46 31.92 -13.01
C LYS A 515 -24.45 31.17 -13.88
N ASP A 516 -24.28 29.87 -13.69
CA ASP A 516 -23.39 29.01 -14.46
C ASP A 516 -24.12 28.29 -15.62
N GLY A 517 -25.44 28.51 -15.74
CA GLY A 517 -26.29 27.84 -16.72
C GLY A 517 -26.75 26.47 -16.23
N ASP A 518 -26.54 26.13 -14.96
CA ASP A 518 -26.93 24.85 -14.40
C ASP A 518 -28.44 24.85 -14.13
N ARG A 519 -29.08 23.76 -14.55
CA ARG A 519 -30.51 23.45 -14.33
C ARG A 519 -30.66 22.48 -13.16
N ALA A 520 -31.89 22.23 -12.70
CA ALA A 520 -32.15 21.29 -11.60
C ALA A 520 -31.48 19.91 -11.77
N VAL A 521 -31.44 19.39 -13.00
CA VAL A 521 -30.77 18.12 -13.33
C VAL A 521 -29.24 18.17 -13.15
N HIS A 522 -28.60 19.31 -13.40
CA HIS A 522 -27.17 19.50 -13.16
C HIS A 522 -26.87 19.48 -11.65
N HIS A 523 -27.73 20.13 -10.85
CA HIS A 523 -27.64 20.09 -9.39
C HIS A 523 -27.86 18.67 -8.83
N ALA A 524 -28.84 17.92 -9.35
CA ALA A 524 -29.04 16.52 -8.98
C ALA A 524 -27.81 15.64 -9.32
N ALA A 525 -27.24 15.85 -10.52
CA ALA A 525 -26.02 15.15 -10.92
C ALA A 525 -24.79 15.55 -10.10
N PHE A 526 -24.71 16.79 -9.61
CA PHE A 526 -23.67 17.25 -8.69
C PHE A 526 -23.83 16.65 -7.28
N GLY A 527 -25.08 16.53 -6.84
CA GLY A 527 -25.49 16.02 -5.51
C GLY A 527 -25.35 14.52 -5.30
N ASP A 528 -25.11 13.73 -6.37
CA ASP A 528 -25.16 12.25 -6.35
C ASP A 528 -26.57 11.67 -6.14
N GLU A 529 -27.58 12.27 -6.80
CA GLU A 529 -28.99 11.96 -6.53
C GLU A 529 -29.71 11.29 -7.73
N PRO A 530 -29.51 9.98 -7.97
CA PRO A 530 -30.13 9.28 -9.10
C PRO A 530 -31.66 9.25 -9.02
N SER A 531 -32.23 9.08 -7.82
CA SER A 531 -33.69 9.06 -7.62
C SER A 531 -34.35 10.39 -7.99
N VAL A 532 -33.63 11.50 -7.78
CA VAL A 532 -34.10 12.82 -8.19
C VAL A 532 -34.11 12.94 -9.71
N ILE A 533 -33.06 12.45 -10.39
CA ILE A 533 -32.97 12.48 -11.85
C ILE A 533 -34.15 11.73 -12.50
N GLU A 534 -34.54 10.58 -11.95
CA GLU A 534 -35.74 9.86 -12.41
C GLU A 534 -37.02 10.69 -12.23
N GLN A 535 -37.16 11.43 -11.13
CA GLN A 535 -38.31 12.29 -10.90
C GLN A 535 -38.32 13.49 -11.86
N LEU A 536 -37.18 14.15 -12.05
CA LEU A 536 -37.04 15.27 -12.98
C LEU A 536 -37.38 14.83 -14.42
N GLN A 537 -36.94 13.63 -14.82
CA GLN A 537 -37.29 13.05 -16.11
C GLN A 537 -38.81 12.84 -16.27
N ARG A 538 -39.50 12.35 -15.23
CA ARG A 538 -40.97 12.23 -15.22
C ARG A 538 -41.67 13.59 -15.31
N GLY A 539 -41.03 14.64 -14.80
CA GLY A 539 -41.46 16.03 -14.93
C GLY A 539 -41.22 16.63 -16.33
N GLY A 540 -40.57 15.91 -17.24
CA GLY A 540 -40.27 16.39 -18.60
C GLY A 540 -38.98 17.20 -18.72
N CYS A 541 -38.10 17.19 -17.71
CA CYS A 541 -36.81 17.88 -17.74
C CYS A 541 -35.88 17.32 -18.84
N ASP A 542 -35.20 18.21 -19.58
CA ASP A 542 -34.19 17.81 -20.54
C ASP A 542 -32.90 17.32 -19.86
N LEU A 543 -32.69 16.00 -19.84
CA LEU A 543 -31.49 15.40 -19.26
C LEU A 543 -30.22 15.62 -20.12
N ASN A 544 -30.37 16.07 -21.38
CA ASN A 544 -29.27 16.44 -22.26
C ASN A 544 -28.98 17.95 -22.24
N ALA A 545 -29.61 18.69 -21.33
CA ALA A 545 -29.38 20.12 -21.15
C ALA A 545 -27.89 20.42 -20.98
N ARG A 546 -27.47 21.59 -21.43
CA ARG A 546 -26.07 22.02 -21.42
C ARG A 546 -25.95 23.37 -20.74
N ASN A 547 -25.13 23.44 -19.71
CA ASN A 547 -24.83 24.70 -19.03
C ASN A 547 -23.96 25.64 -19.88
N LYS A 548 -23.52 26.79 -19.32
CA LYS A 548 -22.68 27.76 -20.05
C LYS A 548 -21.33 27.21 -20.49
N ARG A 549 -20.80 26.23 -19.75
CA ARG A 549 -19.61 25.47 -20.12
C ARG A 549 -19.91 24.32 -21.08
N ARG A 550 -21.13 24.27 -21.61
CA ARG A 550 -21.60 23.25 -22.54
C ARG A 550 -21.63 21.84 -21.94
N GLN A 551 -21.50 21.72 -20.62
CA GLN A 551 -21.48 20.44 -19.92
C GLN A 551 -22.91 19.95 -19.70
N THR A 552 -23.12 18.65 -19.91
CA THR A 552 -24.37 17.98 -19.57
C THR A 552 -24.32 17.43 -18.13
N PRO A 553 -25.47 17.05 -17.53
CA PRO A 553 -25.49 16.35 -16.24
C PRO A 553 -24.61 15.10 -16.23
N LEU A 554 -24.50 14.41 -17.37
CA LEU A 554 -23.63 13.26 -17.54
C LEU A 554 -22.13 13.62 -17.37
N HIS A 555 -21.68 14.76 -17.90
CA HIS A 555 -20.31 15.25 -17.64
C HIS A 555 -20.08 15.52 -16.16
N ILE A 556 -21.06 16.10 -15.45
CA ILE A 556 -20.95 16.37 -14.02
C ILE A 556 -20.84 15.06 -13.24
N GLY A 557 -21.74 14.10 -13.50
CA GLY A 557 -21.72 12.78 -12.87
C GLY A 557 -20.39 12.05 -13.10
N VAL A 558 -19.88 12.06 -14.34
CA VAL A 558 -18.59 11.46 -14.69
C VAL A 558 -17.42 12.20 -14.03
N ASN A 559 -17.43 13.53 -13.97
CA ASN A 559 -16.36 14.31 -13.34
C ASN A 559 -16.34 14.18 -11.81
N LYS A 560 -17.50 13.98 -11.17
CA LYS A 560 -17.61 13.77 -9.72
C LYS A 560 -17.41 12.32 -9.30
N GLY A 561 -17.74 11.36 -10.16
CA GLY A 561 -17.52 9.93 -9.93
C GLY A 561 -18.76 9.22 -9.42
N HIS A 562 -19.91 9.79 -9.72
CA HIS A 562 -21.20 9.41 -9.20
C HIS A 562 -21.79 8.33 -10.12
N ILE A 563 -21.36 7.08 -9.92
CA ILE A 563 -21.71 5.95 -10.80
C ILE A 563 -23.22 5.76 -10.87
N GLY A 564 -23.92 5.90 -9.74
CA GLY A 564 -25.38 5.80 -9.69
C GLY A 564 -26.04 6.81 -10.62
N VAL A 565 -25.66 8.08 -10.52
CA VAL A 565 -26.13 9.17 -11.41
C VAL A 565 -25.83 8.86 -12.87
N VAL A 566 -24.59 8.48 -13.20
CA VAL A 566 -24.19 8.19 -14.59
C VAL A 566 -25.01 7.05 -15.16
N LYS A 567 -25.17 5.97 -14.39
CA LYS A 567 -25.98 4.81 -14.80
C LYS A 567 -27.44 5.20 -15.02
N THR A 568 -28.06 5.90 -14.07
CA THR A 568 -29.45 6.34 -14.20
C THR A 568 -29.65 7.25 -15.42
N LEU A 569 -28.77 8.23 -15.66
CA LEU A 569 -28.86 9.08 -16.84
C LEU A 569 -28.80 8.27 -18.15
N LEU A 570 -27.88 7.32 -18.23
CA LEU A 570 -27.73 6.46 -19.42
C LEU A 570 -28.90 5.49 -19.60
N ASP A 571 -29.42 4.90 -18.51
CA ASP A 571 -30.61 4.03 -18.50
C ASP A 571 -31.87 4.79 -18.94
N LEU A 572 -31.94 6.10 -18.63
CA LEU A 572 -33.01 7.00 -19.07
C LEU A 572 -32.83 7.50 -20.52
N GLY A 573 -31.82 7.02 -21.25
CA GLY A 573 -31.62 7.33 -22.67
C GLY A 573 -30.91 8.66 -22.95
N CYS A 574 -30.16 9.21 -21.99
CA CYS A 574 -29.30 10.37 -22.24
C CYS A 574 -28.26 10.08 -23.33
N HIS A 575 -27.93 11.08 -24.14
CA HIS A 575 -26.95 10.91 -25.20
C HIS A 575 -25.53 10.87 -24.60
N PRO A 576 -24.78 9.76 -24.76
CA PRO A 576 -23.52 9.54 -24.04
C PRO A 576 -22.34 10.35 -24.57
N SER A 577 -22.47 10.95 -25.76
CA SER A 577 -21.34 11.53 -26.51
C SER A 577 -21.48 13.02 -26.82
N LEU A 578 -22.37 13.74 -26.12
CA LEU A 578 -22.43 15.20 -26.25
C LEU A 578 -21.11 15.79 -25.78
N GLN A 579 -20.51 16.72 -26.53
CA GLN A 579 -19.21 17.32 -26.17
C GLN A 579 -19.39 18.44 -25.13
N ASP A 580 -18.37 18.99 -24.49
CA ASP A 580 -18.47 20.20 -23.66
C ASP A 580 -17.97 21.45 -24.40
N SER A 581 -17.49 22.48 -23.70
CA SER A 581 -16.89 23.68 -24.31
C SER A 581 -15.50 23.44 -24.86
N GLU A 582 -14.77 22.45 -24.34
CA GLU A 582 -13.45 22.03 -24.81
C GLU A 582 -13.55 20.94 -25.90
N GLY A 583 -14.78 20.57 -26.28
CA GLY A 583 -15.04 19.49 -27.22
C GLY A 583 -14.92 18.11 -26.57
N ASP A 584 -14.71 18.01 -25.26
CA ASP A 584 -14.55 16.72 -24.58
C ASP A 584 -15.92 16.06 -24.41
N THR A 585 -16.03 14.77 -24.71
CA THR A 585 -17.22 13.96 -24.37
C THR A 585 -17.11 13.45 -22.93
N PRO A 586 -18.19 12.92 -22.31
CA PRO A 586 -18.10 12.26 -21.00
C PRO A 586 -17.06 11.14 -20.98
N LEU A 587 -16.80 10.50 -22.13
CA LEU A 587 -15.76 9.47 -22.23
C LEU A 587 -14.34 10.06 -22.13
N HIS A 588 -14.09 11.25 -22.70
CA HIS A 588 -12.83 11.97 -22.52
C HIS A 588 -12.61 12.34 -21.05
N ASP A 589 -13.65 12.83 -20.37
CA ASP A 589 -13.63 13.14 -18.95
C ASP A 589 -13.31 11.88 -18.12
N ALA A 590 -13.97 10.75 -18.39
CA ALA A 590 -13.74 9.49 -17.68
C ALA A 590 -12.28 9.01 -17.83
N ILE A 591 -11.70 9.13 -19.02
CA ILE A 591 -10.30 8.81 -19.30
C ILE A 591 -9.36 9.73 -18.52
N SER A 592 -9.62 11.05 -18.54
CA SER A 592 -8.82 12.06 -17.82
C SER A 592 -8.89 11.89 -16.30
N LYS A 593 -10.03 11.44 -15.76
CA LYS A 593 -10.21 11.14 -14.33
C LYS A 593 -9.78 9.72 -13.93
N LYS A 594 -9.33 8.89 -14.88
CA LYS A 594 -8.91 7.49 -14.66
C LYS A 594 -10.01 6.63 -14.02
N ARG A 595 -11.23 6.72 -14.56
CA ARG A 595 -12.43 6.02 -14.06
C ARG A 595 -12.84 4.89 -15.00
N ASP A 596 -12.21 3.72 -14.81
CA ASP A 596 -12.38 2.54 -15.66
C ASP A 596 -13.81 1.99 -15.68
N ASP A 597 -14.51 2.10 -14.55
CA ASP A 597 -15.93 1.79 -14.38
C ASP A 597 -16.83 2.67 -15.25
N MET A 598 -16.58 3.98 -15.24
CA MET A 598 -17.32 4.95 -16.06
C MET A 598 -17.03 4.76 -17.55
N ILE A 599 -15.78 4.48 -17.92
CA ILE A 599 -15.42 4.17 -19.31
C ILE A 599 -16.21 2.96 -19.80
N SER A 600 -16.24 1.89 -19.00
CA SER A 600 -16.95 0.66 -19.36
C SER A 600 -18.45 0.92 -19.51
N LEU A 601 -19.05 1.62 -18.54
CA LEU A 601 -20.48 1.95 -18.53
C LEU A 601 -20.89 2.84 -19.73
N LEU A 602 -20.11 3.87 -20.03
CA LEU A 602 -20.37 4.75 -21.18
C LEU A 602 -20.33 3.96 -22.50
N LEU A 603 -19.36 3.05 -22.65
CA LEU A 603 -19.22 2.23 -23.86
C LEU A 603 -20.31 1.16 -23.98
N GLU A 604 -20.79 0.62 -22.87
CA GLU A 604 -21.95 -0.28 -22.83
C GLU A 604 -23.22 0.42 -23.34
N HIS A 605 -23.35 1.72 -23.10
CA HIS A 605 -24.41 2.58 -23.64
C HIS A 605 -24.03 3.27 -24.96
N HIS A 606 -23.11 2.69 -25.75
CA HIS A 606 -22.78 3.15 -27.10
C HIS A 606 -22.17 4.56 -27.20
N ALA A 607 -21.37 4.98 -26.21
CA ALA A 607 -20.53 6.17 -26.34
C ALA A 607 -19.61 6.09 -27.56
N ASP A 608 -19.55 7.18 -28.33
CA ASP A 608 -18.79 7.25 -29.58
C ASP A 608 -17.32 7.54 -29.31
N LEU A 609 -16.47 6.60 -29.73
CA LEU A 609 -15.01 6.65 -29.61
C LEU A 609 -14.35 7.59 -30.62
N THR A 610 -15.04 7.88 -31.73
CA THR A 610 -14.49 8.60 -32.90
C THR A 610 -14.54 10.12 -32.75
N ILE A 611 -15.42 10.62 -31.88
CA ILE A 611 -15.56 12.06 -31.66
C ILE A 611 -14.26 12.64 -31.14
N THR A 612 -13.80 13.72 -31.77
CA THR A 612 -12.58 14.44 -31.39
C THR A 612 -12.91 15.71 -30.63
N ASN A 613 -12.14 16.01 -29.58
CA ASN A 613 -12.22 17.29 -28.89
C ASN A 613 -11.63 18.46 -29.70
N ASN A 614 -11.65 19.68 -29.16
CA ASN A 614 -11.19 20.88 -29.87
C ASN A 614 -9.70 20.83 -30.25
N ASN A 615 -8.92 19.91 -29.66
CA ASN A 615 -7.52 19.68 -29.97
C ASN A 615 -7.32 18.48 -30.94
N GLY A 616 -8.40 17.95 -31.53
CA GLY A 616 -8.37 16.82 -32.45
C GLY A 616 -8.17 15.45 -31.79
N PHE A 617 -8.18 15.34 -30.46
CA PHE A 617 -8.01 14.04 -29.79
C PHE A 617 -9.33 13.27 -29.77
N ASN A 618 -9.34 12.06 -30.32
CA ASN A 618 -10.38 11.07 -30.05
C ASN A 618 -10.08 10.33 -28.73
N SER A 619 -10.95 9.40 -28.33
CA SER A 619 -10.80 8.71 -27.04
C SER A 619 -9.50 7.90 -26.93
N LEU A 620 -9.05 7.23 -28.02
CA LEU A 620 -7.77 6.52 -28.03
C LEU A 620 -6.59 7.47 -27.96
N HIS A 621 -6.62 8.56 -28.74
CA HIS A 621 -5.60 9.59 -28.70
C HIS A 621 -5.46 10.18 -27.30
N HIS A 622 -6.59 10.44 -26.62
CA HIS A 622 -6.60 10.99 -25.28
C HIS A 622 -6.05 10.00 -24.24
N ALA A 623 -6.43 8.72 -24.32
CA ALA A 623 -5.88 7.67 -23.46
C ALA A 623 -4.37 7.47 -23.66
N ALA A 624 -3.90 7.57 -24.91
CA ALA A 624 -2.48 7.54 -25.24
C ALA A 624 -1.72 8.75 -24.71
N LEU A 625 -2.26 9.96 -24.86
CA LEU A 625 -1.67 11.19 -24.33
C LEU A 625 -1.55 11.14 -22.78
N ARG A 626 -2.59 10.66 -22.10
CA ARG A 626 -2.63 10.58 -20.63
C ARG A 626 -1.83 9.41 -20.06
N GLY A 627 -1.36 8.48 -20.88
CA GLY A 627 -0.67 7.29 -20.43
C GLY A 627 -1.54 6.44 -19.50
N ASN A 628 -2.76 6.12 -19.94
CA ASN A 628 -3.70 5.30 -19.16
C ASN A 628 -3.86 3.90 -19.79
N PRO A 629 -3.09 2.88 -19.36
CA PRO A 629 -3.14 1.53 -19.91
C PRO A 629 -4.48 0.83 -19.66
N SER A 630 -5.11 1.08 -18.51
CA SER A 630 -6.41 0.48 -18.18
C SER A 630 -7.49 0.97 -19.12
N ALA A 631 -7.60 2.29 -19.29
CA ALA A 631 -8.51 2.88 -20.27
C ALA A 631 -8.23 2.36 -21.67
N MET A 632 -6.96 2.36 -22.11
CA MET A 632 -6.58 1.84 -23.43
C MET A 632 -7.06 0.39 -23.62
N ARG A 633 -6.86 -0.48 -22.63
CA ARG A 633 -7.29 -1.89 -22.68
C ARG A 633 -8.81 -2.01 -22.84
N ILE A 634 -9.58 -1.22 -22.08
CA ILE A 634 -11.04 -1.22 -22.14
C ILE A 634 -11.50 -0.73 -23.51
N LEU A 635 -10.98 0.41 -23.96
CA LEU A 635 -11.27 0.98 -25.28
C LEU A 635 -10.99 -0.05 -26.37
N LEU A 636 -9.77 -0.60 -26.42
CA LEU A 636 -9.38 -1.63 -27.40
C LEU A 636 -10.25 -2.89 -27.36
N SER A 637 -10.79 -3.27 -26.19
CA SER A 637 -11.70 -4.43 -26.07
C SER A 637 -13.13 -4.15 -26.57
N LYS A 638 -13.50 -2.87 -26.69
CA LYS A 638 -14.84 -2.41 -27.05
C LYS A 638 -14.87 -1.64 -28.38
N ILE A 639 -13.76 -1.61 -29.12
CA ILE A 639 -13.69 -0.95 -30.43
C ILE A 639 -14.62 -1.65 -31.43
N PRO A 640 -15.58 -0.93 -32.02
CA PRO A 640 -16.44 -1.49 -33.06
C PRO A 640 -15.71 -1.61 -34.42
N ARG A 641 -14.61 -0.87 -34.60
CA ARG A 641 -13.92 -0.66 -35.88
C ARG A 641 -12.40 -0.70 -35.68
N PRO A 642 -11.71 -1.81 -35.99
CA PRO A 642 -10.27 -1.98 -35.70
C PRO A 642 -9.36 -0.89 -36.28
N TRP A 643 -9.75 -0.27 -37.40
CA TRP A 643 -8.96 0.79 -38.04
C TRP A 643 -8.91 2.11 -37.26
N ILE A 644 -9.75 2.32 -36.24
CA ILE A 644 -9.73 3.53 -35.41
C ILE A 644 -8.39 3.72 -34.66
N VAL A 645 -7.67 2.62 -34.44
CA VAL A 645 -6.32 2.62 -33.81
C VAL A 645 -5.31 3.42 -34.64
N ASP A 646 -5.52 3.44 -35.96
CA ASP A 646 -4.64 4.06 -36.94
C ASP A 646 -5.15 5.41 -37.45
N GLU A 647 -6.28 5.90 -36.93
CA GLU A 647 -6.77 7.23 -37.25
C GLU A 647 -5.76 8.29 -36.80
N LYS A 648 -5.66 9.33 -37.62
CA LYS A 648 -4.76 10.46 -37.39
C LYS A 648 -5.59 11.64 -36.93
N LYS A 649 -5.11 12.35 -35.91
CA LYS A 649 -5.64 13.69 -35.60
C LYS A 649 -5.14 14.72 -36.62
N ASP A 650 -5.58 15.97 -36.48
CA ASP A 650 -5.36 17.05 -37.47
C ASP A 650 -3.88 17.29 -37.84
N ASP A 651 -2.95 17.07 -36.91
CA ASP A 651 -1.49 17.17 -37.15
C ASP A 651 -0.85 15.84 -37.60
N GLY A 652 -1.65 14.84 -37.98
CA GLY A 652 -1.21 13.57 -38.51
C GLY A 652 -0.80 12.53 -37.47
N TYR A 653 -0.84 12.83 -36.16
CA TYR A 653 -0.45 11.86 -35.13
C TYR A 653 -1.53 10.82 -34.90
N THR A 654 -1.11 9.55 -34.80
CA THR A 654 -1.93 8.44 -34.30
C THR A 654 -1.75 8.25 -32.79
N ALA A 655 -2.56 7.38 -32.17
CA ALA A 655 -2.42 7.05 -30.75
C ALA A 655 -1.03 6.48 -30.42
N LEU A 656 -0.45 5.69 -31.32
CA LEU A 656 0.90 5.13 -31.14
C LEU A 656 1.98 6.22 -31.16
N HIS A 657 1.85 7.25 -32.00
CA HIS A 657 2.77 8.40 -31.99
C HIS A 657 2.74 9.12 -30.64
N LEU A 658 1.55 9.34 -30.07
CA LEU A 658 1.39 10.02 -28.78
C LEU A 658 1.97 9.21 -27.62
N ALA A 659 1.75 7.89 -27.62
CA ALA A 659 2.34 6.98 -26.63
C ALA A 659 3.87 6.96 -26.75
N ALA A 660 4.39 6.90 -27.98
CA ALA A 660 5.82 6.93 -28.27
C ALA A 660 6.47 8.24 -27.82
N LEU A 661 5.87 9.40 -28.13
CA LEU A 661 6.41 10.71 -27.78
C LEU A 661 6.51 10.93 -26.25
N ASN A 662 5.53 10.41 -25.49
CA ASN A 662 5.40 10.64 -24.05
C ASN A 662 5.94 9.50 -23.17
N ASN A 663 6.64 8.52 -23.75
CA ASN A 663 7.20 7.36 -23.03
C ASN A 663 6.17 6.44 -22.34
N HIS A 664 4.96 6.33 -22.89
CA HIS A 664 3.93 5.46 -22.32
C HIS A 664 4.05 4.03 -22.84
N VAL A 665 5.08 3.31 -22.36
CA VAL A 665 5.49 1.98 -22.86
C VAL A 665 4.32 0.98 -22.84
N GLU A 666 3.60 0.85 -21.74
CA GLU A 666 2.48 -0.09 -21.62
C GLU A 666 1.34 0.23 -22.59
N VAL A 667 1.09 1.52 -22.85
CA VAL A 667 0.07 1.93 -23.83
C VAL A 667 0.53 1.63 -25.25
N ALA A 668 1.81 1.88 -25.57
CA ALA A 668 2.39 1.50 -26.85
C ALA A 668 2.33 -0.02 -27.07
N GLU A 669 2.62 -0.82 -26.04
CA GLU A 669 2.51 -2.28 -26.09
C GLU A 669 1.07 -2.73 -26.36
N LEU A 670 0.09 -2.16 -25.66
CA LEU A 670 -1.32 -2.45 -25.91
C LEU A 670 -1.76 -2.07 -27.32
N LEU A 671 -1.35 -0.91 -27.82
CA LEU A 671 -1.67 -0.47 -29.18
C LEU A 671 -1.07 -1.41 -30.23
N VAL A 672 0.17 -1.85 -30.06
CA VAL A 672 0.84 -2.75 -31.01
C VAL A 672 0.27 -4.17 -30.93
N HIS A 673 0.16 -4.77 -29.75
CA HIS A 673 -0.25 -6.18 -29.62
C HIS A 673 -1.76 -6.39 -29.68
N GLN A 674 -2.54 -5.57 -28.97
CA GLN A 674 -3.99 -5.73 -28.91
C GLN A 674 -4.68 -4.89 -30.00
N GLY A 675 -4.23 -3.65 -30.19
CA GLY A 675 -4.75 -2.74 -31.21
C GLY A 675 -4.29 -3.06 -32.62
N LYS A 676 -3.22 -3.86 -32.79
CA LYS A 676 -2.57 -4.14 -34.08
C LYS A 676 -2.21 -2.86 -34.85
N ALA A 677 -1.79 -1.82 -34.11
CA ALA A 677 -1.46 -0.52 -34.67
C ALA A 677 -0.38 -0.63 -35.75
N ASN A 678 -0.58 0.09 -36.86
CA ASN A 678 0.42 0.21 -37.90
C ASN A 678 1.56 1.14 -37.44
N MET A 679 2.73 0.54 -37.19
CA MET A 679 3.91 1.24 -36.68
C MET A 679 4.59 2.18 -37.68
N ASP A 680 4.27 2.03 -38.96
CA ASP A 680 4.93 2.70 -40.08
C ASP A 680 4.17 3.94 -40.58
N LEU A 681 3.02 4.26 -39.96
CA LEU A 681 2.28 5.48 -40.27
C LEU A 681 3.12 6.72 -39.93
N GLN A 682 3.00 7.72 -40.80
CA GLN A 682 3.73 8.98 -40.68
C GLN A 682 2.80 10.16 -40.35
N ASN A 683 3.23 11.06 -39.46
CA ASN A 683 2.55 12.33 -39.18
C ASN A 683 2.77 13.38 -40.29
N VAL A 684 2.32 14.63 -40.10
CA VAL A 684 2.52 15.71 -41.10
C VAL A 684 3.98 16.08 -41.36
N ASN A 685 4.88 15.77 -40.42
CA ASN A 685 6.33 15.92 -40.58
C ASN A 685 6.99 14.66 -41.15
N LEU A 686 6.19 13.72 -41.67
CA LEU A 686 6.61 12.42 -42.15
C LEU A 686 7.32 11.55 -41.08
N GLN A 687 7.16 11.86 -39.79
CA GLN A 687 7.78 11.09 -38.71
C GLN A 687 6.90 9.90 -38.35
N THR A 688 7.51 8.74 -38.14
CA THR A 688 6.85 7.55 -37.54
C THR A 688 6.95 7.57 -36.02
N ALA A 689 6.22 6.68 -35.33
CA ALA A 689 6.34 6.52 -33.88
C ALA A 689 7.78 6.20 -33.43
N LEU A 690 8.55 5.48 -34.25
CA LEU A 690 9.96 5.18 -33.98
C LEU A 690 10.82 6.45 -34.00
N HIS A 691 10.58 7.39 -34.93
CA HIS A 691 11.32 8.66 -34.97
C HIS A 691 11.15 9.42 -33.65
N LEU A 692 9.90 9.57 -33.19
CA LEU A 692 9.59 10.29 -31.96
C LEU A 692 10.19 9.62 -30.71
N ALA A 693 10.15 8.28 -30.65
CA ALA A 693 10.77 7.53 -29.57
C ALA A 693 12.30 7.68 -29.55
N VAL A 694 12.95 7.74 -30.71
CA VAL A 694 14.40 7.94 -30.85
C VAL A 694 14.81 9.37 -30.51
N GLU A 695 14.11 10.37 -31.06
CA GLU A 695 14.32 11.81 -30.78
C GLU A 695 14.29 12.07 -29.26
N ARG A 696 13.33 11.47 -28.56
CA ARG A 696 13.17 11.61 -27.10
C ARG A 696 13.94 10.57 -26.28
N GLN A 697 14.68 9.68 -26.93
CA GLN A 697 15.54 8.67 -26.31
C GLN A 697 14.79 7.66 -25.41
N HIS A 698 13.54 7.36 -25.76
CA HIS A 698 12.67 6.41 -25.05
C HIS A 698 13.04 4.96 -25.40
N THR A 699 14.17 4.50 -24.84
CA THR A 699 14.80 3.21 -25.18
C THR A 699 13.87 2.00 -25.14
N GLN A 700 12.94 1.94 -24.19
CA GLN A 700 12.00 0.83 -24.06
C GLN A 700 11.00 0.78 -25.21
N ILE A 701 10.50 1.93 -25.66
CA ILE A 701 9.61 2.03 -26.82
C ILE A 701 10.37 1.71 -28.10
N VAL A 702 11.62 2.19 -28.24
CA VAL A 702 12.48 1.83 -29.38
C VAL A 702 12.67 0.30 -29.45
N ARG A 703 12.97 -0.34 -28.31
CA ARG A 703 13.12 -1.80 -28.24
C ARG A 703 11.82 -2.52 -28.60
N LEU A 704 10.68 -2.05 -28.08
CA LEU A 704 9.37 -2.61 -28.41
C LEU A 704 9.11 -2.53 -29.92
N LEU A 705 9.13 -1.34 -30.52
CA LEU A 705 8.80 -1.16 -31.94
C LEU A 705 9.74 -1.95 -32.87
N VAL A 706 11.04 -2.00 -32.57
CA VAL A 706 12.01 -2.78 -33.35
C VAL A 706 11.78 -4.28 -33.19
N ARG A 707 11.49 -4.76 -31.97
CA ARG A 707 11.18 -6.18 -31.70
C ARG A 707 9.93 -6.63 -32.45
N GLU A 708 8.91 -5.77 -32.52
CA GLU A 708 7.66 -6.07 -33.22
C GLU A 708 7.77 -5.86 -34.75
N GLY A 709 8.93 -5.45 -35.26
CA GLY A 709 9.23 -5.45 -36.70
C GLY A 709 8.86 -4.18 -37.46
N CYS A 710 8.84 -3.01 -36.82
CA CYS A 710 8.64 -1.74 -37.52
C CYS A 710 9.73 -1.47 -38.58
N ASN A 711 9.40 -0.70 -39.62
CA ASN A 711 10.36 -0.31 -40.63
C ASN A 711 11.26 0.83 -40.12
N MET A 712 12.52 0.52 -39.84
CA MET A 712 13.51 1.45 -39.30
C MET A 712 14.11 2.42 -40.34
N ASN A 713 13.72 2.30 -41.61
CA ASN A 713 14.34 3.03 -42.72
C ASN A 713 13.40 4.04 -43.38
N ILE A 714 12.20 4.24 -42.83
CA ILE A 714 11.27 5.26 -43.31
C ILE A 714 11.89 6.64 -43.05
N PRO A 715 11.99 7.52 -44.07
CA PRO A 715 12.54 8.87 -43.90
C PRO A 715 11.47 9.88 -43.46
N ASP A 716 11.85 10.84 -42.63
CA ASP A 716 11.02 11.98 -42.26
C ASP A 716 11.00 13.10 -43.32
N LYS A 717 10.46 14.28 -42.97
CA LYS A 717 10.36 15.43 -43.87
C LYS A 717 11.72 15.97 -44.31
N ASP A 718 12.79 15.77 -43.55
CA ASP A 718 14.15 16.16 -43.91
C ASP A 718 14.92 15.03 -44.61
N GLY A 719 14.26 13.88 -44.82
CA GLY A 719 14.86 12.68 -45.38
C GLY A 719 15.65 11.87 -44.35
N ASP A 720 15.58 12.24 -43.07
CA ASP A 720 16.30 11.59 -41.99
C ASP A 720 15.55 10.33 -41.57
N THR A 721 16.27 9.21 -41.47
CA THR A 721 15.76 7.99 -40.84
C THR A 721 15.92 8.07 -39.32
N PRO A 722 15.27 7.22 -38.52
CA PRO A 722 15.49 7.15 -37.07
C PRO A 722 16.98 7.01 -36.69
N LEU A 723 17.80 6.36 -37.53
CA LEU A 723 19.24 6.27 -37.31
C LEU A 723 19.97 7.61 -37.51
N HIS A 724 19.55 8.41 -38.49
CA HIS A 724 20.06 9.80 -38.63
C HIS A 724 19.74 10.61 -37.37
N GLU A 725 18.51 10.50 -36.87
CA GLU A 725 18.06 11.26 -35.70
C GLU A 725 18.83 10.86 -34.42
N ALA A 726 19.05 9.56 -34.20
CA ALA A 726 19.86 9.07 -33.08
C ALA A 726 21.29 9.65 -33.08
N LEU A 727 21.92 9.74 -34.26
CA LEU A 727 23.27 10.24 -34.42
C LEU A 727 23.35 11.77 -34.37
N ARG A 728 22.35 12.47 -34.93
CA ARG A 728 22.21 13.93 -34.80
C ARG A 728 22.10 14.35 -33.34
N HIS A 729 21.23 13.71 -32.56
CA HIS A 729 21.10 13.99 -31.12
C HIS A 729 22.39 13.70 -30.35
N HIS A 730 23.10 12.62 -30.70
CA HIS A 730 24.41 12.31 -30.12
C HIS A 730 25.41 13.44 -30.37
N THR A 731 25.51 13.91 -31.62
CA THR A 731 26.43 14.97 -32.04
C THR A 731 26.10 16.32 -31.39
N LEU A 732 24.82 16.70 -31.33
CA LEU A 732 24.40 17.93 -30.65
C LEU A 732 24.66 17.88 -29.13
N SER A 733 24.48 16.71 -28.51
CA SER A 733 24.79 16.50 -27.09
C SER A 733 26.30 16.67 -26.81
N GLN A 734 27.16 16.12 -27.67
CA GLN A 734 28.61 16.32 -27.56
C GLN A 734 29.03 17.78 -27.76
N LEU A 735 28.43 18.49 -28.73
CA LEU A 735 28.76 19.90 -29.00
C LEU A 735 28.33 20.84 -27.87
N ARG A 736 27.19 20.60 -27.21
CA ARG A 736 26.77 21.37 -26.03
C ARG A 736 27.73 21.20 -24.86
N GLN A 737 28.23 19.98 -24.63
CA GLN A 737 29.23 19.70 -23.60
C GLN A 737 30.56 20.42 -23.85
N LEU A 738 30.95 20.59 -25.12
CA LEU A 738 32.15 21.33 -25.49
C LEU A 738 31.98 22.86 -25.32
N GLN A 739 30.75 23.38 -25.41
CA GLN A 739 30.44 24.77 -25.06
C GLN A 739 30.42 25.00 -23.54
N ASP A 740 29.90 24.06 -22.75
CA ASP A 740 29.97 24.10 -21.27
C ASP A 740 31.42 23.97 -20.74
N MET A 741 32.37 23.54 -21.57
CA MET A 741 33.81 23.49 -21.24
C MET A 741 34.57 24.79 -21.53
N GLN A 742 33.93 25.85 -22.05
CA GLN A 742 34.58 27.14 -22.30
C GLN A 742 34.66 28.06 -21.06
N ASP A 743 34.06 27.66 -19.92
CA ASP A 743 34.31 28.30 -18.62
C ASP A 743 35.58 27.72 -17.97
N VAL A 744 36.69 28.38 -18.31
CA VAL A 744 38.07 28.13 -17.86
C VAL A 744 38.18 28.18 -16.33
N GLY A 745 38.73 27.14 -15.69
CA GLY A 745 39.38 27.39 -14.39
C GLY A 745 39.69 26.27 -13.40
N LYS A 746 39.25 25.01 -13.54
CA LYS A 746 39.55 23.98 -12.50
C LYS A 746 39.87 22.60 -13.05
N LEU A 747 41.08 22.48 -13.60
CA LEU A 747 41.81 21.22 -13.75
C LEU A 747 42.88 21.16 -12.66
N LEU A 748 42.57 20.64 -11.46
CA LEU A 748 43.55 20.06 -10.52
C LEU A 748 42.87 19.41 -9.30
N MET A 749 43.23 18.15 -9.08
CA MET A 749 42.90 17.24 -7.96
C MET A 749 41.57 16.47 -8.03
N GLY A 750 41.70 15.14 -8.01
CA GLY A 750 40.66 14.17 -8.33
C GLY A 750 39.85 13.61 -7.16
N LEU A 751 39.18 12.50 -7.49
CA LEU A 751 38.25 11.65 -6.72
C LEU A 751 36.76 12.01 -6.85
N GLY A 752 36.01 11.10 -7.48
CA GLY A 752 34.54 11.05 -7.51
C GLY A 752 34.00 10.24 -8.68
N THR A 753 33.51 9.02 -8.42
CA THR A 753 33.06 7.96 -9.35
C THR A 753 31.71 8.24 -10.06
N PRO A 754 31.33 7.42 -11.08
CA PRO A 754 30.41 7.77 -12.16
C PRO A 754 28.94 7.38 -11.90
N GLY A 755 28.00 8.17 -12.40
CA GLY A 755 26.55 7.89 -12.36
C GLY A 755 25.90 8.12 -13.72
N ALA A 756 25.01 7.20 -14.08
CA ALA A 756 24.40 6.99 -15.39
C ALA A 756 23.63 8.20 -15.96
N ASP A 757 24.01 8.63 -17.17
CA ASP A 757 23.14 9.24 -18.19
C ASP A 757 23.84 9.42 -19.57
N LYS A 758 25.06 8.88 -19.71
CA LYS A 758 26.01 9.28 -20.77
C LYS A 758 25.98 8.41 -22.04
N LYS A 759 25.00 7.50 -22.22
CA LYS A 759 25.06 6.46 -23.28
C LYS A 759 23.77 6.15 -24.06
N SER A 760 22.64 6.83 -23.83
CA SER A 760 21.35 6.48 -24.46
C SER A 760 21.33 6.64 -25.98
N SER A 761 21.73 7.79 -26.54
CA SER A 761 21.64 8.02 -28.00
C SER A 761 22.59 7.14 -28.83
N ALA A 762 23.85 7.00 -28.40
CA ALA A 762 24.81 6.10 -29.05
C ALA A 762 24.40 4.62 -28.94
N SER A 763 23.85 4.21 -27.79
CA SER A 763 23.34 2.84 -27.63
C SER A 763 22.10 2.58 -28.48
N ILE A 764 21.20 3.56 -28.64
CA ILE A 764 20.07 3.48 -29.57
C ILE A 764 20.58 3.35 -31.01
N ALA A 765 21.55 4.17 -31.42
CA ALA A 765 22.13 4.08 -32.77
C ALA A 765 22.76 2.71 -33.04
N CYS A 766 23.58 2.21 -32.11
CA CYS A 766 24.15 0.85 -32.19
C CYS A 766 23.06 -0.23 -32.23
N PHE A 767 22.01 -0.08 -31.43
CA PHE A 767 20.89 -1.01 -31.39
C PHE A 767 20.12 -1.03 -32.73
N LEU A 768 19.81 0.12 -33.30
CA LEU A 768 19.15 0.21 -34.62
C LEU A 768 20.02 -0.41 -35.71
N ALA A 769 21.32 -0.08 -35.76
CA ALA A 769 22.26 -0.65 -36.72
C ALA A 769 22.36 -2.18 -36.58
N ALA A 770 22.45 -2.70 -35.34
CA ALA A 770 22.50 -4.13 -35.06
C ALA A 770 21.22 -4.87 -35.48
N ASN A 771 20.07 -4.20 -35.50
CA ASN A 771 18.81 -4.80 -35.96
C ASN A 771 18.55 -4.58 -37.46
N GLY A 772 19.47 -3.95 -38.20
CA GLY A 772 19.40 -3.82 -39.65
C GLY A 772 18.89 -2.47 -40.18
N ALA A 773 19.00 -1.40 -39.41
CA ALA A 773 18.87 -0.06 -39.97
C ALA A 773 19.97 0.19 -41.01
N ASP A 774 19.62 0.81 -42.14
CA ASP A 774 20.53 1.07 -43.24
C ASP A 774 21.41 2.30 -42.94
N LEU A 775 22.72 2.11 -43.10
CA LEU A 775 23.75 3.12 -42.88
C LEU A 775 24.03 3.98 -44.12
N ASN A 776 23.40 3.68 -45.26
CA ASN A 776 23.73 4.29 -46.56
C ASN A 776 22.61 5.18 -47.13
N ILE A 777 21.45 5.22 -46.47
CA ILE A 777 20.35 6.10 -46.88
C ILE A 777 20.80 7.55 -46.74
N LYS A 778 20.61 8.35 -47.79
CA LYS A 778 20.94 9.78 -47.76
C LYS A 778 19.70 10.61 -47.47
N ASN A 779 19.82 11.52 -46.51
CA ASN A 779 18.79 12.53 -46.26
C ASN A 779 18.76 13.59 -47.38
N LYS A 780 17.86 14.58 -47.28
CA LYS A 780 17.73 15.63 -48.30
C LYS A 780 18.96 16.53 -48.44
N LYS A 781 19.86 16.52 -47.45
CA LYS A 781 21.17 17.21 -47.50
C LYS A 781 22.27 16.35 -48.13
N GLY A 782 21.94 15.14 -48.59
CA GLY A 782 22.89 14.20 -49.19
C GLY A 782 23.77 13.49 -48.18
N GLN A 783 23.47 13.61 -46.87
CA GLN A 783 24.25 13.02 -45.78
C GLN A 783 23.69 11.65 -45.43
N THR A 784 24.56 10.67 -45.22
CA THR A 784 24.25 9.37 -44.62
C THR A 784 24.23 9.48 -43.08
N PRO A 785 23.68 8.48 -42.34
CA PRO A 785 23.79 8.47 -40.89
C PRO A 785 25.24 8.57 -40.40
N LEU A 786 26.17 7.90 -41.10
CA LEU A 786 27.60 7.92 -40.76
C LEU A 786 28.22 9.32 -40.92
N ASP A 787 27.76 10.13 -41.87
CA ASP A 787 28.24 11.50 -42.06
C ASP A 787 27.84 12.42 -40.89
N LEU A 788 26.83 12.03 -40.10
CA LEU A 788 26.38 12.74 -38.91
C LEU A 788 27.11 12.30 -37.63
N CYS A 789 27.98 11.29 -37.70
CA CYS A 789 28.69 10.72 -36.55
C CYS A 789 30.15 11.22 -36.49
N PRO A 790 30.49 12.13 -35.54
CA PRO A 790 31.84 12.70 -35.44
C PRO A 790 32.84 11.75 -34.77
N ASP A 791 32.38 10.75 -34.00
CA ASP A 791 33.24 9.81 -33.26
C ASP A 791 33.68 8.63 -34.14
N PRO A 792 34.98 8.51 -34.49
CA PRO A 792 35.49 7.42 -35.31
C PRO A 792 35.30 6.02 -34.70
N ASN A 793 35.23 5.91 -33.37
CA ASN A 793 35.02 4.63 -32.69
C ASN A 793 33.56 4.18 -32.80
N LEU A 794 32.62 5.11 -32.68
CA LEU A 794 31.20 4.84 -32.88
C LEU A 794 30.90 4.46 -34.34
N CYS A 795 31.49 5.16 -35.31
CA CYS A 795 31.42 4.79 -36.73
C CYS A 795 31.88 3.34 -36.98
N LYS A 796 33.02 2.94 -36.40
CA LYS A 796 33.54 1.57 -36.49
C LYS A 796 32.59 0.55 -35.84
N ALA A 797 32.01 0.89 -34.69
CA ALA A 797 31.04 0.03 -34.01
C ALA A 797 29.77 -0.17 -34.84
N LEU A 798 29.20 0.90 -35.39
CA LEU A 798 28.02 0.85 -36.27
C LEU A 798 28.28 0.00 -37.53
N ALA A 799 29.42 0.23 -38.18
CA ALA A 799 29.82 -0.54 -39.36
C ALA A 799 30.07 -2.03 -39.03
N LYS A 800 30.60 -2.34 -37.84
CA LYS A 800 30.78 -3.73 -37.37
C LYS A 800 29.44 -4.41 -37.13
N CYS A 801 28.54 -3.77 -36.37
CA CYS A 801 27.20 -4.29 -36.09
C CYS A 801 26.39 -4.56 -37.36
N HIS A 802 26.56 -3.73 -38.40
CA HIS A 802 25.89 -3.92 -39.70
C HIS A 802 26.52 -5.04 -40.56
N LYS A 803 27.85 -5.22 -40.50
CA LYS A 803 28.59 -6.24 -41.29
C LYS A 803 28.40 -7.66 -40.78
N GLU A 804 28.25 -7.86 -39.47
CA GLU A 804 28.05 -9.20 -38.88
C GLU A 804 26.78 -9.91 -39.40
N ARG A 805 25.84 -9.16 -40.00
CA ARG A 805 24.66 -9.72 -40.69
C ARG A 805 24.86 -9.98 -42.19
N HIS A 806 25.82 -9.33 -42.84
CA HIS A 806 26.01 -9.35 -44.31
C HIS A 806 27.01 -10.42 -44.81
N SER A 807 27.42 -11.39 -43.98
CA SER A 807 28.26 -12.52 -44.45
C SER A 807 27.48 -13.45 -45.40
N PRO A 808 27.96 -13.67 -46.65
CA PRO A 808 27.20 -14.30 -47.71
C PRO A 808 27.36 -15.83 -47.70
N ASN A 809 26.84 -16.51 -46.68
CA ASN A 809 26.68 -17.98 -46.69
C ASN A 809 25.38 -18.45 -46.02
N GLY A 810 24.35 -17.61 -45.96
CA GLY A 810 23.00 -17.97 -45.52
C GLY A 810 22.02 -17.96 -46.69
N THR A 811 21.68 -19.14 -47.21
CA THR A 811 20.58 -19.29 -48.17
C THR A 811 19.26 -18.83 -47.53
N ALA A 812 18.54 -17.98 -48.27
CA ALA A 812 17.21 -17.52 -47.90
C ALA A 812 16.22 -18.70 -47.86
N SER A 813 15.80 -19.09 -46.66
CA SER A 813 14.61 -19.91 -46.42
C SER A 813 14.13 -19.66 -45.00
N ASN A 814 13.12 -18.80 -44.83
CA ASN A 814 12.25 -18.64 -43.65
C ASN A 814 12.79 -19.17 -42.31
N THR A 815 13.93 -18.65 -41.86
CA THR A 815 14.51 -18.99 -40.58
C THR A 815 14.38 -17.78 -39.67
N VAL A 816 13.44 -17.90 -38.74
CA VAL A 816 13.51 -17.27 -37.42
C VAL A 816 14.94 -17.46 -36.91
N ILE A 817 15.71 -16.37 -36.84
CA ILE A 817 17.09 -16.44 -36.33
C ILE A 817 17.00 -16.68 -34.82
N LEU A 818 17.18 -17.96 -34.47
CA LEU A 818 17.63 -18.43 -33.17
C LEU A 818 18.92 -17.67 -32.82
N ARG A 819 18.79 -16.64 -31.97
CA ARG A 819 19.92 -16.12 -31.20
C ARG A 819 20.31 -17.21 -30.20
N ASN A 820 21.59 -17.51 -30.11
CA ASN A 820 22.24 -18.36 -29.09
C ASN A 820 21.31 -18.72 -27.90
N ASP A 821 20.56 -19.83 -28.03
CA ASP A 821 19.44 -20.15 -27.12
C ASP A 821 19.90 -20.28 -25.67
N GLN A 822 21.17 -20.60 -25.42
CA GLN A 822 21.68 -20.83 -24.07
C GLN A 822 21.75 -19.59 -23.17
N GLU A 823 22.05 -18.39 -23.69
CA GLU A 823 22.07 -17.19 -22.83
C GLU A 823 20.66 -16.66 -22.54
N SER A 824 19.74 -16.74 -23.51
CA SER A 824 18.33 -16.32 -23.34
C SER A 824 17.52 -17.24 -22.41
N LEU A 825 17.89 -18.53 -22.35
CA LEU A 825 17.29 -19.51 -21.45
C LEU A 825 17.77 -19.34 -20.01
N GLU A 826 18.89 -18.66 -19.79
CA GLU A 826 19.39 -18.32 -18.47
C GLU A 826 18.76 -17.03 -17.91
N GLU A 827 18.24 -16.11 -18.74
CA GLU A 827 17.64 -14.84 -18.28
C GLU A 827 16.20 -14.97 -17.78
N CYS A 828 15.86 -14.29 -16.68
CA CYS A 828 14.51 -14.28 -16.12
C CYS A 828 13.49 -13.74 -17.12
N MET A 829 12.43 -14.50 -17.40
CA MET A 829 11.38 -14.10 -18.35
C MET A 829 10.49 -12.92 -17.88
N VAL A 830 10.79 -12.31 -16.72
CA VAL A 830 10.00 -11.22 -16.13
C VAL A 830 10.81 -9.94 -16.09
N CYS A 831 12.02 -9.96 -15.53
CA CYS A 831 12.88 -8.77 -15.48
C CYS A 831 13.91 -8.71 -16.60
N SER A 832 14.26 -9.84 -17.24
CA SER A 832 15.39 -9.95 -18.19
C SER A 832 16.76 -9.53 -17.64
N ASP A 833 16.85 -9.20 -16.34
CA ASP A 833 18.06 -8.66 -15.70
C ASP A 833 18.84 -9.71 -14.88
N LEU A 834 18.16 -10.73 -14.36
CA LEU A 834 18.73 -11.73 -13.46
C LEU A 834 18.55 -13.15 -14.02
N LYS A 835 19.42 -14.09 -13.62
CA LYS A 835 19.32 -15.48 -14.08
C LYS A 835 18.10 -16.21 -13.50
N ARG A 836 17.52 -17.13 -14.26
CA ARG A 836 16.49 -18.07 -13.79
C ARG A 836 17.10 -19.01 -12.75
N ASP A 837 16.55 -19.00 -11.54
CA ASP A 837 17.06 -19.79 -10.42
C ASP A 837 15.93 -20.36 -9.56
N THR A 838 14.68 -20.28 -10.02
CA THR A 838 13.51 -20.74 -9.27
C THR A 838 12.76 -21.84 -10.01
N LEU A 839 12.65 -22.99 -9.36
CA LEU A 839 11.90 -24.15 -9.80
C LEU A 839 10.43 -24.06 -9.36
N PHE A 840 9.50 -24.25 -10.30
CA PHE A 840 8.06 -24.26 -10.03
C PHE A 840 7.50 -25.67 -9.92
N GLY A 841 6.92 -26.03 -8.77
CA GLY A 841 6.14 -27.26 -8.61
C GLY A 841 4.64 -27.03 -8.89
N PRO A 842 3.94 -28.01 -9.49
CA PRO A 842 4.40 -29.37 -9.81
C PRO A 842 5.11 -29.52 -11.17
N CYS A 843 5.07 -28.49 -12.02
CA CYS A 843 5.48 -28.60 -13.43
C CYS A 843 7.00 -28.80 -13.68
N GLY A 844 7.86 -28.52 -12.71
CA GLY A 844 9.32 -28.67 -12.82
C GLY A 844 10.02 -27.64 -13.72
N HIS A 845 9.32 -26.58 -14.14
CA HIS A 845 9.89 -25.53 -15.01
C HIS A 845 10.64 -24.46 -14.23
N ILE A 846 11.63 -23.86 -14.89
CA ILE A 846 12.45 -22.76 -14.37
C ILE A 846 12.33 -21.58 -15.33
N ALA A 847 11.49 -20.61 -14.97
CA ALA A 847 11.13 -19.49 -15.84
C ALA A 847 11.57 -18.11 -15.30
N THR A 848 11.84 -18.01 -13.99
CA THR A 848 12.08 -16.72 -13.34
C THR A 848 13.26 -16.77 -12.36
N CYS A 849 13.82 -15.59 -12.07
CA CYS A 849 14.66 -15.40 -10.89
C CYS A 849 13.83 -15.40 -9.60
N SER A 850 14.49 -15.59 -8.47
CA SER A 850 13.90 -15.69 -7.13
C SER A 850 13.15 -14.43 -6.72
N LEU A 851 13.56 -13.26 -7.22
CA LEU A 851 12.89 -11.97 -6.98
C LEU A 851 11.59 -11.80 -7.80
N CYS A 852 11.52 -12.39 -8.99
CA CYS A 852 10.35 -12.29 -9.86
C CYS A 852 9.35 -13.42 -9.65
N SER A 853 9.80 -14.56 -9.12
CA SER A 853 8.99 -15.76 -8.87
C SER A 853 7.70 -15.53 -8.04
N PRO A 854 7.66 -14.62 -7.02
CA PRO A 854 6.45 -14.41 -6.21
C PRO A 854 5.32 -13.74 -7.00
N ARG A 855 5.64 -13.05 -8.10
CA ARG A 855 4.68 -12.37 -8.98
C ARG A 855 4.01 -13.30 -9.98
N VAL A 856 4.52 -14.53 -10.13
CA VAL A 856 4.04 -15.51 -11.12
C VAL A 856 3.10 -16.53 -10.45
N LYS A 857 1.79 -16.42 -10.75
CA LYS A 857 0.75 -17.35 -10.24
C LYS A 857 0.55 -18.60 -11.12
N LYS A 858 0.85 -18.50 -12.42
CA LYS A 858 0.82 -19.58 -13.40
C LYS A 858 2.17 -19.65 -14.12
N CYS A 859 2.73 -20.83 -14.32
CA CYS A 859 4.02 -21.02 -14.97
C CYS A 859 4.02 -20.31 -16.34
N LEU A 860 5.03 -19.48 -16.60
CA LEU A 860 5.08 -18.68 -17.82
C LEU A 860 5.21 -19.54 -19.07
N MET A 861 5.72 -20.77 -18.92
CA MET A 861 5.97 -21.74 -19.97
C MET A 861 4.76 -22.66 -20.23
N CYS A 862 4.28 -23.40 -19.22
CA CYS A 862 3.19 -24.38 -19.40
C CYS A 862 1.80 -23.89 -18.95
N LYS A 863 1.70 -22.68 -18.39
CA LYS A 863 0.47 -22.07 -17.84
C LYS A 863 -0.18 -22.82 -16.66
N GLU A 864 0.46 -23.88 -16.15
CA GLU A 864 0.03 -24.61 -14.96
C GLU A 864 0.14 -23.75 -13.69
N GLN A 865 -0.75 -23.96 -12.71
CA GLN A 865 -0.76 -23.19 -11.47
C GLN A 865 0.49 -23.51 -10.62
N VAL A 866 1.21 -22.47 -10.20
CA VAL A 866 2.42 -22.63 -9.38
C VAL A 866 2.03 -22.87 -7.93
N GLN A 867 2.27 -24.09 -7.45
CA GLN A 867 1.97 -24.52 -6.07
C GLN A 867 3.16 -24.33 -5.14
N SER A 868 4.38 -24.63 -5.62
CA SER A 868 5.62 -24.45 -4.86
C SER A 868 6.69 -23.72 -5.67
N ARG A 869 7.58 -23.00 -4.96
CA ARG A 869 8.68 -22.23 -5.52
C ARG A 869 9.95 -22.56 -4.74
N SER A 870 10.89 -23.24 -5.38
CA SER A 870 12.14 -23.64 -4.75
C SER A 870 13.31 -22.95 -5.44
N LYS A 871 14.11 -22.21 -4.68
CA LYS A 871 15.36 -21.62 -5.20
C LYS A 871 16.38 -22.73 -5.43
N ILE A 872 17.08 -22.67 -6.56
CA ILE A 872 18.11 -23.63 -6.93
C ILE A 872 19.42 -23.18 -6.30
N GLU A 873 19.94 -24.02 -5.42
CA GLU A 873 21.17 -23.78 -4.67
C GLU A 873 22.35 -24.59 -5.25
N GLU A 874 23.47 -24.57 -4.55
CA GLU A 874 24.65 -25.36 -4.90
C GLU A 874 24.39 -26.87 -4.74
N CYS A 875 25.13 -27.68 -5.48
CA CYS A 875 25.03 -29.12 -5.41
C CYS A 875 25.42 -29.60 -4.01
N VAL A 876 24.49 -30.24 -3.29
CA VAL A 876 24.74 -30.72 -1.92
C VAL A 876 25.71 -31.91 -1.83
N VAL A 877 26.21 -32.40 -2.97
CA VAL A 877 27.14 -33.54 -3.03
C VAL A 877 28.59 -33.06 -3.19
N CYS A 878 28.85 -32.15 -4.13
CA CYS A 878 30.21 -31.63 -4.37
C CYS A 878 30.45 -30.22 -3.82
N SER A 879 29.40 -29.48 -3.49
CA SER A 879 29.43 -28.08 -3.03
C SER A 879 30.22 -27.11 -3.94
N ASP A 880 30.45 -27.49 -5.19
CA ASP A 880 31.34 -26.79 -6.13
C ASP A 880 30.61 -26.29 -7.38
N LYS A 881 29.51 -26.96 -7.77
CA LYS A 881 28.70 -26.61 -8.94
C LYS A 881 27.26 -26.37 -8.54
N LYS A 882 26.52 -25.51 -9.25
CA LYS A 882 25.08 -25.35 -9.04
C LYS A 882 24.33 -26.66 -9.31
N ALA A 883 23.27 -26.90 -8.54
CA ALA A 883 22.36 -28.00 -8.85
C ALA A 883 21.73 -27.75 -10.22
N SER A 884 21.77 -28.76 -11.09
CA SER A 884 21.38 -28.63 -12.50
C SER A 884 20.54 -29.81 -12.99
N THR A 885 20.14 -30.70 -12.09
CA THR A 885 19.46 -31.95 -12.43
C THR A 885 18.22 -32.13 -11.56
N LEU A 886 17.04 -32.14 -12.19
CA LEU A 886 15.76 -32.39 -11.54
C LEU A 886 15.53 -33.90 -11.42
N PHE A 887 15.18 -34.37 -10.23
CA PHE A 887 14.89 -35.78 -9.96
C PHE A 887 13.38 -36.05 -9.98
N LEU A 888 12.95 -37.06 -10.74
CA LEU A 888 11.57 -37.53 -10.77
C LEU A 888 11.47 -38.90 -10.06
N PRO A 889 10.36 -39.17 -9.33
CA PRO A 889 9.14 -38.36 -9.24
C PRO A 889 9.17 -37.24 -8.16
N CYS A 890 10.23 -37.12 -7.36
CA CYS A 890 10.22 -36.25 -6.18
C CYS A 890 10.27 -34.74 -6.47
N GLY A 891 10.65 -34.32 -7.68
CA GLY A 891 10.68 -32.92 -8.10
C GLY A 891 11.80 -32.07 -7.50
N HIS A 892 12.81 -32.69 -6.86
CA HIS A 892 13.94 -31.96 -6.27
C HIS A 892 15.08 -31.73 -7.27
N MET A 893 15.70 -30.54 -7.23
CA MET A 893 16.91 -30.20 -7.97
C MET A 893 18.04 -29.87 -6.99
N CYS A 894 18.78 -30.88 -6.55
CA CYS A 894 19.79 -30.77 -5.48
C CYS A 894 21.20 -31.22 -5.89
N ALA A 895 21.37 -31.81 -7.08
CA ALA A 895 22.68 -32.26 -7.57
C ALA A 895 23.04 -31.62 -8.91
N CYS A 896 24.34 -31.42 -9.16
CA CYS A 896 24.84 -31.10 -10.49
C CYS A 896 24.80 -32.35 -11.39
N ASP A 897 24.96 -32.17 -12.70
CA ASP A 897 24.85 -33.25 -13.70
C ASP A 897 25.76 -34.46 -13.38
N GLY A 898 27.04 -34.21 -13.05
CA GLY A 898 27.99 -35.27 -12.73
C GLY A 898 27.65 -36.03 -11.44
N CYS A 899 27.24 -35.34 -10.38
CA CYS A 899 26.86 -35.99 -9.13
C CYS A 899 25.51 -36.72 -9.26
N GLY A 900 24.55 -36.16 -9.99
CA GLY A 900 23.22 -36.72 -10.17
C GLY A 900 23.22 -38.05 -10.92
N GLN A 901 24.15 -38.24 -11.88
CA GLN A 901 24.30 -39.51 -12.63
C GLN A 901 24.70 -40.70 -11.74
N LEU A 902 25.35 -40.44 -10.60
CA LEU A 902 25.78 -41.47 -9.65
C LEU A 902 24.72 -41.80 -8.59
N MET A 903 23.62 -41.04 -8.56
CA MET A 903 22.60 -41.13 -7.51
C MET A 903 21.43 -42.02 -7.95
N LYS A 904 21.15 -43.04 -7.15
CA LYS A 904 19.96 -43.91 -7.30
C LYS A 904 18.79 -43.49 -6.41
N LYS A 905 19.04 -42.67 -5.39
CA LYS A 905 18.05 -42.10 -4.47
C LYS A 905 18.32 -40.61 -4.25
N CYS A 906 17.28 -39.81 -4.13
CA CYS A 906 17.38 -38.38 -3.86
C CYS A 906 17.96 -38.16 -2.46
N VAL A 907 18.99 -37.32 -2.33
CA VAL A 907 19.64 -37.05 -1.04
C VAL A 907 18.73 -36.25 -0.08
N GLN A 908 17.79 -35.44 -0.60
CA GLN A 908 16.87 -34.64 0.21
C GLN A 908 15.70 -35.48 0.76
N CYS A 909 15.04 -36.29 -0.07
CA CYS A 909 13.81 -37.01 0.33
C CYS A 909 13.94 -38.54 0.37
N ARG A 910 15.12 -39.09 0.03
CA ARG A 910 15.42 -40.54 -0.03
C ARG A 910 14.59 -41.37 -1.01
N SER A 911 13.69 -40.75 -1.78
CA SER A 911 12.93 -41.40 -2.85
C SER A 911 13.86 -41.94 -3.94
N SER A 912 13.54 -43.10 -4.49
CA SER A 912 14.24 -43.67 -5.66
C SER A 912 14.13 -42.72 -6.85
N ILE A 913 15.25 -42.48 -7.52
CA ILE A 913 15.30 -41.62 -8.72
C ILE A 913 14.98 -42.51 -9.92
N GLU A 914 13.84 -42.26 -10.55
CA GLU A 914 13.41 -43.02 -11.74
C GLU A 914 13.91 -42.36 -13.03
N LYS A 915 13.94 -41.02 -13.04
CA LYS A 915 14.38 -40.22 -14.19
C LYS A 915 15.02 -38.92 -13.73
N THR A 916 16.03 -38.47 -14.46
CA THR A 916 16.65 -37.16 -14.28
C THR A 916 16.34 -36.25 -15.47
N VAL A 917 16.11 -34.96 -15.21
CA VAL A 917 15.86 -33.95 -16.24
C VAL A 917 16.88 -32.81 -16.09
N PRO A 918 17.67 -32.50 -17.13
CA PRO A 918 18.65 -31.41 -17.08
C PRO A 918 18.01 -30.03 -16.98
N PHE A 919 18.70 -29.10 -16.32
CA PHE A 919 18.29 -27.70 -16.13
C PHE A 919 17.86 -27.00 -17.43
N ILE A 920 18.57 -27.25 -18.53
CA ILE A 920 18.26 -26.65 -19.84
C ILE A 920 16.87 -27.07 -20.33
N VAL A 921 16.45 -28.32 -20.06
CA VAL A 921 15.13 -28.84 -20.43
C VAL A 921 14.06 -28.23 -19.54
N CYS A 922 14.34 -28.04 -18.25
CA CYS A 922 13.46 -27.32 -17.32
C CYS A 922 13.27 -25.83 -17.70
N CYS A 923 14.23 -25.23 -18.42
CA CYS A 923 14.13 -23.86 -18.95
C CYS A 923 13.44 -23.77 -20.32
N GLY A 924 13.11 -24.91 -20.95
CA GLY A 924 12.42 -24.98 -22.23
C GLY A 924 13.34 -25.24 -23.43
N GLY A 925 14.62 -25.54 -23.19
CA GLY A 925 15.60 -25.91 -24.22
C GLY A 925 15.55 -27.38 -24.60
N THR A 926 16.16 -27.72 -25.73
CA THR A 926 16.25 -29.11 -26.22
C THR A 926 17.26 -29.93 -25.41
N PRO A 927 17.00 -31.23 -25.15
CA PRO A 927 17.95 -32.09 -24.45
C PRO A 927 19.26 -32.25 -25.24
N PRO A 928 20.42 -32.37 -24.58
CA PRO A 928 21.68 -32.66 -25.27
C PRO A 928 21.64 -34.06 -25.94
N PRO A 929 22.32 -34.26 -27.08
CA PRO A 929 22.32 -35.55 -27.78
C PRO A 929 22.94 -36.66 -26.91
N ALA A 930 22.24 -37.79 -26.79
CA ALA A 930 22.68 -38.93 -26.00
C ALA A 930 23.89 -39.64 -26.66
N PRO A 931 24.85 -40.18 -25.87
CA PRO A 931 25.83 -41.12 -26.39
C PRO A 931 25.14 -42.45 -26.78
N GLN A 932 25.32 -42.89 -28.03
CA GLN A 932 24.70 -44.11 -28.57
C GLN A 932 25.34 -45.39 -27.99
N PRO A 933 24.54 -46.38 -27.54
CA PRO A 933 24.96 -47.78 -27.44
C PRO A 933 24.34 -48.64 -28.56
N PRO A 934 24.96 -49.80 -28.90
CA PRO A 934 24.58 -50.63 -30.03
C PRO A 934 23.29 -51.42 -29.76
N GLY A 935 22.50 -51.64 -30.82
CA GLY A 935 21.15 -52.18 -30.75
C GLY A 935 21.03 -53.69 -30.56
N ILE A 936 19.80 -54.16 -30.31
CA ILE A 936 19.23 -55.48 -30.66
C ILE A 936 17.69 -55.41 -30.47
N MET A 937 16.98 -56.18 -31.31
CA MET A 937 15.53 -56.23 -31.57
C MET A 937 14.71 -57.13 -30.60
N ASN A 938 13.39 -56.84 -30.49
CA ASN A 938 12.18 -57.70 -30.29
C ASN A 938 12.20 -58.85 -29.23
N ASN A 939 11.14 -59.26 -28.50
CA ASN A 939 9.69 -59.31 -28.76
C ASN A 939 8.93 -59.75 -27.47
N GLY A 940 7.63 -59.44 -27.34
CA GLY A 940 6.58 -60.38 -26.90
C GLY A 940 6.35 -60.78 -25.41
N SER A 941 5.36 -60.15 -24.77
CA SER A 941 4.25 -60.69 -23.94
C SER A 941 4.36 -62.09 -23.25
N ARG A 942 4.19 -62.19 -21.90
CA ARG A 942 2.94 -62.49 -21.14
C ARG A 942 3.22 -62.81 -19.66
N ASP A 943 2.20 -62.61 -18.83
CA ASP A 943 2.14 -62.56 -17.36
C ASP A 943 2.84 -63.67 -16.56
N ASN A 944 3.70 -63.26 -15.60
CA ASN A 944 4.03 -63.95 -14.32
C ASN A 944 4.88 -63.06 -13.37
N THR A 945 4.64 -61.74 -13.39
CA THR A 945 5.51 -60.74 -12.73
C THR A 945 5.34 -60.63 -11.22
N LYS A 946 4.19 -61.02 -10.64
CA LYS A 946 3.92 -60.79 -9.22
C LYS A 946 4.69 -61.73 -8.28
N ASP A 947 4.86 -62.99 -8.64
CA ASP A 947 5.56 -63.95 -7.77
C ASP A 947 7.09 -63.79 -7.85
N ILE A 948 7.62 -63.42 -9.02
CA ILE A 948 9.03 -63.08 -9.19
C ILE A 948 9.38 -61.81 -8.41
N GLN A 949 8.52 -60.78 -8.44
CA GLN A 949 8.74 -59.57 -7.64
C GLN A 949 8.69 -59.85 -6.13
N LYS A 950 7.79 -60.74 -5.68
CA LYS A 950 7.69 -61.10 -4.27
C LYS A 950 8.91 -61.87 -3.79
N LEU A 951 9.41 -62.82 -4.59
CA LEU A 951 10.65 -63.56 -4.29
C LEU A 951 11.89 -62.66 -4.37
N GLN A 952 11.95 -61.73 -5.33
CA GLN A 952 13.03 -60.75 -5.43
C GLN A 952 13.05 -59.78 -4.24
N GLN A 953 11.88 -59.35 -3.77
CA GLN A 953 11.77 -58.51 -2.58
C GLN A 953 12.21 -59.26 -1.32
N GLN A 954 11.76 -60.51 -1.13
CA GLN A 954 12.19 -61.33 0.01
C GLN A 954 13.71 -61.60 0.00
N LEU A 955 14.29 -61.83 -1.18
CA LEU A 955 15.75 -62.04 -1.31
C LEU A 955 16.53 -60.76 -0.99
N GLN A 956 15.99 -59.60 -1.36
CA GLN A 956 16.58 -58.29 -1.03
C GLN A 956 16.47 -57.98 0.48
N ASP A 957 15.34 -58.27 1.11
CA ASP A 957 15.15 -58.06 2.55
C ASP A 957 16.09 -58.94 3.38
N ILE A 958 16.29 -60.21 2.98
CA ILE A 958 17.26 -61.12 3.63
C ILE A 958 18.70 -60.61 3.44
N LYS A 959 19.03 -60.08 2.26
CA LYS A 959 20.35 -59.51 1.97
C LYS A 959 20.62 -58.25 2.79
N ASP A 960 19.63 -57.39 2.97
CA ASP A 960 19.73 -56.17 3.77
C ASP A 960 19.83 -56.50 5.28
N GLN A 961 19.17 -57.57 5.74
CA GLN A 961 19.29 -58.02 7.14
C GLN A 961 20.64 -58.67 7.44
N THR A 962 21.23 -59.39 6.49
CA THR A 962 22.49 -60.14 6.69
C THR A 962 23.74 -59.37 6.28
N SER A 963 23.62 -58.25 5.55
CA SER A 963 24.74 -57.40 5.15
C SER A 963 25.20 -56.44 6.26
N CYS A 964 26.49 -56.13 6.27
CA CYS A 964 27.14 -55.25 7.22
C CYS A 964 26.61 -53.82 7.06
N PRO A 965 26.09 -53.19 8.13
CA PRO A 965 25.45 -51.88 8.04
C PRO A 965 26.42 -50.73 7.73
N VAL A 966 27.72 -51.00 7.78
CA VAL A 966 28.77 -49.98 7.55
C VAL A 966 29.17 -49.94 6.07
N CYS A 967 29.48 -51.10 5.47
CA CYS A 967 29.93 -51.16 4.08
C CYS A 967 28.83 -51.59 3.11
N MET A 968 27.74 -52.19 3.59
CA MET A 968 26.62 -52.75 2.83
C MET A 968 27.00 -53.81 1.78
N ASP A 969 28.25 -54.27 1.79
CA ASP A 969 28.83 -55.11 0.74
C ASP A 969 29.21 -56.51 1.25
N ARG A 970 29.58 -56.62 2.53
CA ARG A 970 29.99 -57.90 3.16
C ARG A 970 28.95 -58.36 4.17
N LEU A 971 28.80 -59.67 4.35
CA LEU A 971 27.90 -60.22 5.36
C LEU A 971 28.38 -59.93 6.79
N LYS A 972 27.43 -59.80 7.73
CA LYS A 972 27.69 -59.69 9.16
C LYS A 972 28.26 -61.02 9.67
N ASN A 973 29.53 -61.02 10.04
CA ASN A 973 30.22 -62.17 10.64
C ASN A 973 30.90 -61.82 11.97
N MET A 974 30.60 -60.65 12.53
CA MET A 974 31.11 -60.20 13.82
C MET A 974 30.00 -59.48 14.58
N ILE A 975 29.82 -59.80 15.86
CA ILE A 975 28.87 -59.12 16.75
C ILE A 975 29.61 -58.48 17.93
N PHE A 976 29.20 -57.27 18.29
CA PHE A 976 29.66 -56.60 19.51
C PHE A 976 28.88 -57.07 20.73
N LEU A 977 29.44 -56.93 21.94
CA LEU A 977 28.77 -57.33 23.18
C LEU A 977 27.37 -56.70 23.37
N CYS A 978 27.11 -55.56 22.73
CA CYS A 978 25.79 -54.92 22.71
C CYS A 978 24.75 -55.62 21.80
N GLY A 979 25.09 -56.75 21.19
CA GLY A 979 24.21 -57.57 20.33
C GLY A 979 24.16 -57.17 18.86
N HIS A 980 24.84 -56.11 18.43
CA HIS A 980 24.78 -55.60 17.05
C HIS A 980 25.91 -56.12 16.17
N GLY A 981 25.57 -56.51 14.94
CA GLY A 981 26.49 -57.17 14.00
C GLY A 981 27.04 -56.28 12.88
N THR A 982 28.32 -56.48 12.56
CA THR A 982 29.04 -55.88 11.41
C THR A 982 29.87 -56.97 10.71
N CYS A 983 30.47 -56.67 9.55
CA CYS A 983 31.53 -57.53 9.04
C CYS A 983 32.82 -57.24 9.82
N GLN A 984 33.66 -58.26 9.99
CA GLN A 984 34.91 -58.19 10.73
C GLN A 984 35.78 -56.98 10.32
N MET A 985 35.95 -56.75 9.02
CA MET A 985 36.77 -55.65 8.51
C MET A 985 36.30 -54.26 8.93
N CYS A 986 34.98 -54.08 9.06
CA CYS A 986 34.41 -52.83 9.55
C CYS A 986 34.45 -52.81 11.08
N GLY A 987 34.10 -53.91 11.75
CA GLY A 987 34.01 -53.96 13.21
C GLY A 987 35.35 -53.83 13.94
N ASP A 988 36.45 -54.29 13.35
CA ASP A 988 37.80 -54.20 13.92
C ASP A 988 38.31 -52.75 14.01
N ARG A 989 37.80 -51.86 13.15
CA ARG A 989 38.23 -50.45 13.08
C ARG A 989 37.38 -49.52 13.93
N MET A 990 36.34 -50.04 14.58
CA MET A 990 35.35 -49.23 15.28
C MET A 990 35.57 -49.28 16.78
N ALA A 991 35.77 -48.11 17.41
CA ALA A 991 35.84 -47.99 18.86
C ALA A 991 34.44 -47.99 19.51
N GLU A 992 33.40 -47.61 18.76
CA GLU A 992 32.00 -47.55 19.19
C GLU A 992 31.09 -48.27 18.20
N CYS A 993 30.02 -48.87 18.71
CA CYS A 993 29.04 -49.56 17.87
C CYS A 993 28.33 -48.55 16.95
N PRO A 994 28.36 -48.72 15.62
CA PRO A 994 27.78 -47.75 14.69
C PRO A 994 26.24 -47.68 14.76
N ILE A 995 25.59 -48.65 15.39
CA ILE A 995 24.13 -48.69 15.55
C ILE A 995 23.70 -48.01 16.85
N CYS A 996 24.26 -48.42 18.00
CA CYS A 996 23.82 -47.93 19.31
C CYS A 996 24.82 -46.99 20.01
N ARG A 997 25.95 -46.69 19.39
CA ARG A 997 27.02 -45.78 19.86
C ARG A 997 27.63 -46.12 21.23
N LYS A 998 27.41 -47.33 21.74
CA LYS A 998 28.10 -47.83 22.94
C LYS A 998 29.54 -48.22 22.59
N ALA A 999 30.47 -47.94 23.49
CA ALA A 999 31.87 -48.35 23.35
C ALA A 999 31.98 -49.87 23.14
N VAL A 1000 32.86 -50.27 22.22
CA VAL A 1000 33.04 -51.69 21.86
C VAL A 1000 33.96 -52.35 22.87
N GLU A 1001 33.37 -52.96 23.90
CA GLU A 1001 34.10 -53.66 24.96
C GLU A 1001 34.62 -55.04 24.52
N LYS A 1002 33.87 -55.76 23.68
CA LYS A 1002 34.26 -57.09 23.17
C LYS A 1002 33.69 -57.34 21.77
N ARG A 1003 34.50 -57.95 20.90
CA ARG A 1003 34.16 -58.37 19.53
C ARG A 1003 34.11 -59.89 19.49
N ILE A 1004 32.99 -60.44 19.03
CA ILE A 1004 32.77 -61.88 18.93
C ILE A 1004 32.57 -62.21 17.45
N LEU A 1005 33.47 -63.00 16.88
CA LEU A 1005 33.31 -63.51 15.52
C LEU A 1005 32.28 -64.62 15.51
N LEU A 1006 31.30 -64.50 14.62
CA LEU A 1006 30.38 -65.57 14.29
C LEU A 1006 30.99 -66.31 13.10
N TYR A 1007 31.29 -67.58 13.28
CA TYR A 1007 31.90 -68.42 12.25
C TYR A 1007 31.07 -68.45 10.96
#